data_AF-A0A8H7B7T5-F1
#
_entry.id   AF-A0A8H7B7T5-F1
#
_cell.length_a   1.000
_cell.length_b   1.000
_cell.length_c   1.000
_cell.angle_alpha   90.00
_cell.angle_beta   90.00
_cell.angle_gamma   90.00
#
_symmetry.space_group_name_H-M   'P 1'
#
loop_
_entity.id
_entity.type
_entity.pdbx_description
1 polymer ?
#
loop_
_entity_poly.entity_id
_entity_poly.type
_entity_poly.pdbx_seq_one_letter_code
_entity_poly.pdbx_strand_id
1 'polypeptide(L)'
;MSDERRPRSRFDSDDGERPARSRFDTDRRSRSPSRRESESHRARSPVAREGTDSPASSNFKNDAAARAAAAAARINAQIQAKKGIQHVDVPPIRSAATPPVAKSPASNSAAAINNETYQQDGDYIKDIEINDLRNRYTLTKGATQKRIKDETGADVTTRGEYYPDKNMATATNPPLYLRITSTSKEGLDKAVEMIEEMMKEDLPNLVDERRFRRREPENFERDEFGRRKWPEEKISVGLEPISGFNLRAQVVGRGGDNVKFIQQETSCKVQIKGRGSGFMEPNSGQESDEPMYLHIAGPPFDANAAQAWIAYYQQNPEADPYAAYGGYAAYLALQQQQYAAYYGQTGAQTGYGQTQSPAPGAGAAAPPPPPPSEPASGYGSAPPPPPPAASPSNYGAVPPPPGFLGVHASERSRSESSLGAFENDDSYTPQANYRMRSNILRAGQAANCRPHLLSSLRQSSFQARRCLATSHDPPTARNVDLASRTPPYAKLLSRLEQVRRVLGSSRQLTLAEKILYSHLESPEESLMNNTNGGRNIRGQANLKLKPDRVAMQDASAQMALLQFMSCGLPSTAVPASIHCDHMIVGEKGADTDLPQSIAGNKEVFDFLESAAKKYGIEFWPPGAGIIHQSVLENYSAPGLMILGTDSHSPNAGGLGSITIGVGGADAVDALVDAPWELKAPKILGVKLTGELSGWASPKDVILKLAGELTVRGGTGFIIEYFGPGVQSLSCTGMATICNMGAEVGATTSLFPFSPAHIPYLQATHRGSIAEAAQKIANSPMQQNLLRPDAEAAYDKVIEINLSELEPHINGPFTPDLSTPLSKFKSVVEEKGWPQTFGAGLIGSCTNSSYQDMTRSEEIVKQALAAGLKPKADFFITPGSEQIRATLERDETLQTFTEAGGTRTDDVKNGESNAILTSYNRNFPGRNDGNRATMNFLASPELITAMSYSGSTTFNPMTDSIPTPDGKPFKFTPPKGSDLPSAGFADGNPDFMPTPGVPDPSVDVIVSPTSTRLALLDPFPAFPDSDFTGLKVLYKVKGQCTTDTISAAGPWLKYKGHLPNISENTLIGAVNAQTDEVNVAYDLDGKTSGIPELAKRWRDQGIEWLVVAEHNYGEGSAREHAALQPRYLGGRVILAKSFARIHETNLKKQGIVPLTFANEADYDAFEACDEVATRGLLDVLKSGGKGEVDLVLKKKDGSEKVVRTKHTLSQDQCGFVLAGSALNLLARKGREMKEEVTRSAELTD
;
A
#
# COMPACT_ATOMS: atom_id res chain seq x y z
N MET A 1 67.53 -9.62 14.40
CA MET A 1 67.92 -9.33 15.80
C MET A 1 66.65 -9.52 16.63
N SER A 2 66.44 -10.61 17.38
CA SER A 2 67.19 -11.17 18.54
C SER A 2 66.92 -10.41 19.85
N ASP A 3 66.65 -10.98 21.04
CA ASP A 3 66.26 -12.33 21.59
C ASP A 3 65.95 -12.11 23.11
N GLU A 4 65.35 -12.93 24.01
CA GLU A 4 64.61 -14.21 24.13
C GLU A 4 63.79 -14.10 25.50
N ARG A 5 63.08 -15.01 26.22
CA ARG A 5 62.75 -16.47 26.36
C ARG A 5 61.34 -16.52 27.08
N ARG A 6 60.45 -17.53 27.04
CA ARG A 6 60.45 -18.97 27.49
C ARG A 6 60.71 -19.20 29.01
N PRO A 7 60.20 -20.29 29.69
CA PRO A 7 59.24 -21.37 29.29
C PRO A 7 58.23 -21.88 30.39
N ARG A 8 57.54 -23.03 30.10
CA ARG A 8 56.77 -24.01 30.96
C ARG A 8 55.23 -23.83 31.01
N SER A 9 54.33 -24.80 30.74
CA SER A 9 54.32 -26.25 30.41
C SER A 9 54.33 -27.34 31.53
N ARG A 10 53.16 -27.99 31.75
CA ARG A 10 52.83 -29.46 31.78
C ARG A 10 51.33 -29.64 32.18
N PHE A 11 50.45 -30.50 31.65
CA PHE A 11 50.41 -31.93 31.18
C PHE A 11 50.04 -32.98 32.26
N ASP A 12 49.40 -34.08 31.82
CA ASP A 12 49.05 -35.34 32.53
C ASP A 12 47.85 -35.25 33.55
N SER A 13 47.06 -36.29 33.89
CA SER A 13 46.74 -37.64 33.32
C SER A 13 45.67 -38.36 34.20
N ASP A 14 44.85 -39.37 33.82
CA ASP A 14 44.24 -39.85 32.55
C ASP A 14 43.20 -40.99 32.82
N ASP A 15 42.23 -41.16 31.90
CA ASP A 15 41.45 -42.39 31.51
C ASP A 15 40.50 -43.22 32.46
N GLY A 16 39.54 -43.92 31.81
CA GLY A 16 38.88 -45.17 32.28
C GLY A 16 37.45 -45.10 32.91
N GLU A 17 36.51 -46.05 32.69
CA GLU A 17 36.37 -47.06 31.61
C GLU A 17 34.87 -47.51 31.45
N ARG A 18 34.57 -48.51 30.60
CA ARG A 18 33.22 -48.95 30.13
C ARG A 18 32.89 -50.40 30.64
N PRO A 19 32.13 -51.32 29.97
CA PRO A 19 31.14 -51.29 28.87
C PRO A 19 29.82 -52.06 29.22
N ALA A 20 28.90 -52.56 28.37
CA ALA A 20 28.78 -52.81 26.91
C ALA A 20 27.28 -53.07 26.52
N ARG A 21 27.03 -53.46 25.24
CA ARG A 21 25.88 -54.24 24.68
C ARG A 21 24.60 -53.48 24.27
N SER A 22 23.79 -53.92 23.27
CA SER A 22 24.04 -54.87 22.15
C SER A 22 22.88 -54.97 21.12
N ARG A 23 23.15 -54.59 19.85
CA ARG A 23 22.55 -55.13 18.58
C ARG A 23 21.06 -54.80 18.29
N PHE A 24 20.60 -54.74 17.03
CA PHE A 24 21.07 -55.38 15.78
C PHE A 24 21.21 -54.45 14.54
N ASP A 25 21.97 -54.92 13.54
CA ASP A 25 22.21 -54.38 12.17
C ASP A 25 21.08 -54.75 11.15
N THR A 26 21.03 -54.41 9.83
CA THR A 26 22.08 -54.15 8.80
C THR A 26 21.53 -53.51 7.49
N ASP A 27 22.35 -52.75 6.72
CA ASP A 27 22.57 -52.71 5.22
C ASP A 27 21.39 -52.80 4.16
N ARG A 28 21.41 -52.35 2.86
CA ARG A 28 22.37 -51.65 1.93
C ARG A 28 21.72 -51.19 0.58
N ARG A 29 22.28 -50.12 -0.06
CA ARG A 29 22.70 -49.85 -1.50
C ARG A 29 21.89 -50.41 -2.74
N SER A 30 21.93 -49.90 -4.00
CA SER A 30 22.34 -48.63 -4.68
C SER A 30 22.25 -48.67 -6.25
N ARG A 31 22.16 -47.51 -6.96
CA ARG A 31 22.58 -47.18 -8.39
C ARG A 31 21.64 -47.43 -9.64
N SER A 32 21.95 -46.73 -10.74
CA SER A 32 21.25 -46.50 -12.07
C SER A 32 21.88 -47.31 -13.26
N PRO A 33 21.72 -47.09 -14.64
CA PRO A 33 20.97 -46.09 -15.49
C PRO A 33 20.40 -46.51 -16.94
N SER A 34 19.79 -45.56 -17.69
CA SER A 34 19.88 -45.22 -19.17
C SER A 34 19.15 -45.87 -20.42
N ARG A 35 18.47 -45.00 -21.23
CA ARG A 35 18.40 -44.74 -22.74
C ARG A 35 17.70 -45.62 -23.87
N ARG A 36 16.83 -44.95 -24.70
CA ARG A 36 16.63 -44.93 -26.21
C ARG A 36 15.92 -46.10 -27.01
N GLU A 37 15.38 -46.02 -28.27
CA GLU A 37 14.83 -44.95 -29.22
C GLU A 37 14.32 -45.51 -30.63
N SER A 38 13.59 -44.73 -31.48
CA SER A 38 13.27 -44.87 -32.97
C SER A 38 12.17 -45.88 -33.48
N GLU A 39 11.76 -45.98 -34.79
CA GLU A 39 10.89 -45.09 -35.64
C GLU A 39 9.76 -45.95 -36.39
N SER A 40 8.94 -45.64 -37.45
CA SER A 40 8.72 -44.53 -38.43
C SER A 40 7.28 -44.47 -39.06
N HIS A 41 6.96 -43.40 -39.84
CA HIS A 41 6.07 -43.25 -41.06
C HIS A 41 4.59 -43.78 -41.13
N ARG A 42 3.62 -43.44 -42.04
CA ARG A 42 3.25 -42.43 -43.12
C ARG A 42 1.73 -42.68 -43.49
N ALA A 43 0.87 -42.01 -44.30
CA ALA A 43 0.70 -40.80 -45.19
C ALA A 43 -0.84 -40.41 -45.21
N ARG A 44 -1.63 -39.81 -46.17
CA ARG A 44 -1.57 -39.30 -47.59
C ARG A 44 -2.79 -38.34 -47.90
N SER A 45 -3.08 -37.96 -49.17
CA SER A 45 -4.18 -37.05 -49.69
C SER A 45 -4.44 -37.31 -51.22
N PRO A 46 -5.20 -36.53 -52.10
CA PRO A 46 -6.02 -35.28 -52.03
C PRO A 46 -7.34 -35.22 -52.94
N VAL A 47 -7.76 -34.04 -53.48
CA VAL A 47 -8.75 -33.68 -54.60
C VAL A 47 -10.24 -33.37 -54.22
N ALA A 48 -11.08 -32.56 -54.95
CA ALA A 48 -11.12 -31.10 -55.30
C ALA A 48 -12.33 -30.69 -56.25
N ARG A 49 -12.60 -29.36 -56.41
CA ARG A 49 -13.44 -28.62 -57.45
C ARG A 49 -15.00 -28.57 -57.33
N GLU A 50 -15.78 -27.61 -57.92
CA GLU A 50 -15.64 -26.18 -58.37
C GLU A 50 -16.97 -25.59 -58.97
N GLY A 51 -17.24 -24.26 -58.90
CA GLY A 51 -18.24 -23.50 -59.72
C GLY A 51 -19.64 -23.16 -59.10
N THR A 52 -20.45 -22.14 -59.51
CA THR A 52 -20.28 -20.94 -60.40
C THR A 52 -21.40 -19.86 -60.20
N ASP A 53 -21.02 -18.56 -60.15
CA ASP A 53 -21.68 -17.30 -60.61
C ASP A 53 -23.09 -16.79 -60.12
N SER A 54 -23.39 -15.53 -60.50
CA SER A 54 -24.41 -14.56 -59.96
C SER A 54 -25.26 -13.93 -61.12
N PRO A 55 -25.95 -12.74 -61.06
CA PRO A 55 -26.30 -11.77 -59.98
C PRO A 55 -27.74 -11.15 -60.00
N ALA A 56 -28.13 -10.36 -58.97
CA ALA A 56 -29.15 -9.28 -59.07
C ALA A 56 -29.16 -8.26 -57.87
N SER A 57 -29.72 -7.07 -58.14
CA SER A 57 -30.06 -5.88 -57.30
C SER A 57 -30.86 -6.10 -56.00
N SER A 58 -30.95 -5.20 -55.00
CA SER A 58 -30.28 -3.89 -54.71
C SER A 58 -30.66 -3.31 -53.32
N ASN A 59 -29.93 -2.26 -52.89
CA ASN A 59 -30.25 -1.20 -51.90
C ASN A 59 -29.97 -1.39 -50.39
N PHE A 60 -29.53 -0.26 -49.81
CA PHE A 60 -29.16 0.08 -48.42
C PHE A 60 -27.98 -0.67 -47.77
N LYS A 61 -27.16 0.11 -47.03
CA LYS A 61 -25.85 -0.26 -46.48
C LYS A 61 -25.89 -0.35 -44.95
N ASN A 62 -24.98 -1.12 -44.36
CA ASN A 62 -24.86 -1.29 -42.90
C ASN A 62 -23.54 -0.72 -42.36
N ASP A 63 -23.58 0.45 -41.72
CA ASP A 63 -22.41 1.25 -41.29
C ASP A 63 -21.80 0.88 -39.91
N ALA A 64 -22.16 -0.28 -39.35
CA ALA A 64 -21.61 -0.79 -38.08
C ALA A 64 -20.56 -1.89 -38.31
N ALA A 65 -20.95 -2.94 -39.04
CA ALA A 65 -20.09 -4.09 -39.32
C ALA A 65 -18.78 -3.67 -40.03
N ALA A 66 -18.86 -2.78 -41.03
CA ALA A 66 -17.69 -2.34 -41.80
C ALA A 66 -16.60 -1.64 -40.97
N ARG A 67 -16.98 -0.96 -39.87
CA ARG A 67 -16.01 -0.32 -38.94
C ARG A 67 -15.33 -1.37 -38.04
N ALA A 68 -16.09 -2.33 -37.55
CA ALA A 68 -15.54 -3.48 -36.82
C ALA A 68 -14.67 -4.38 -37.74
N ALA A 69 -15.03 -4.49 -39.02
CA ALA A 69 -14.26 -5.19 -40.05
C ALA A 69 -12.91 -4.51 -40.33
N ALA A 70 -12.88 -3.18 -40.41
CA ALA A 70 -11.63 -2.42 -40.54
C ALA A 70 -10.71 -2.59 -39.31
N ALA A 71 -11.27 -2.65 -38.09
CA ALA A 71 -10.51 -2.95 -36.88
C ALA A 71 -9.95 -4.39 -36.88
N ALA A 72 -10.77 -5.38 -37.23
CA ALA A 72 -10.37 -6.77 -37.38
C ALA A 72 -9.25 -6.97 -38.43
N ALA A 73 -9.35 -6.27 -39.57
CA ALA A 73 -8.34 -6.32 -40.64
C ALA A 73 -6.98 -5.76 -40.17
N ARG A 74 -6.96 -4.67 -39.38
CA ARG A 74 -5.74 -4.11 -38.78
C ARG A 74 -5.05 -5.12 -37.84
N ILE A 75 -5.82 -5.81 -36.99
CA ILE A 75 -5.28 -6.84 -36.08
C ILE A 75 -4.66 -8.00 -36.88
N ASN A 76 -5.34 -8.49 -37.93
CA ASN A 76 -4.78 -9.53 -38.79
C ASN A 76 -3.46 -9.11 -39.46
N ALA A 77 -3.37 -7.88 -39.96
CA ALA A 77 -2.14 -7.34 -40.54
C ALA A 77 -0.97 -7.26 -39.53
N GLN A 78 -1.26 -6.93 -38.26
CA GLN A 78 -0.25 -6.92 -37.18
C GLN A 78 0.28 -8.31 -36.81
N ILE A 79 -0.51 -9.38 -37.01
CA ILE A 79 -0.06 -10.76 -36.76
C ILE A 79 0.79 -11.27 -37.95
N GLN A 80 0.42 -10.94 -39.19
CA GLN A 80 1.24 -11.22 -40.40
C GLN A 80 2.66 -10.65 -40.29
N ALA A 81 2.80 -9.43 -39.76
CA ALA A 81 4.07 -8.72 -39.64
C ALA A 81 5.11 -9.38 -38.70
N LYS A 82 4.78 -10.47 -37.98
CA LYS A 82 5.66 -11.12 -36.99
C LYS A 82 6.32 -12.42 -37.49
N LYS A 83 6.19 -12.78 -38.78
CA LYS A 83 6.49 -14.13 -39.31
C LYS A 83 7.94 -14.32 -39.81
N GLY A 84 8.96 -14.16 -38.94
CA GLY A 84 10.37 -14.28 -39.36
C GLY A 84 11.33 -14.95 -38.36
N ILE A 85 11.90 -16.11 -38.77
CA ILE A 85 13.13 -16.76 -38.24
C ILE A 85 12.98 -17.37 -36.82
N GLN A 86 13.33 -18.63 -36.49
CA GLN A 86 14.01 -19.73 -37.21
C GLN A 86 13.43 -21.13 -36.81
N HIS A 87 13.95 -22.22 -37.40
CA HIS A 87 13.46 -23.61 -37.29
C HIS A 87 14.62 -24.57 -37.00
N VAL A 88 14.45 -25.57 -36.12
CA VAL A 88 15.43 -26.67 -35.85
C VAL A 88 14.70 -27.96 -35.45
N ASP A 89 15.12 -29.12 -35.99
CA ASP A 89 14.43 -30.42 -35.87
C ASP A 89 15.22 -31.50 -35.10
N VAL A 90 14.52 -32.36 -34.32
CA VAL A 90 15.00 -33.70 -33.87
C VAL A 90 13.78 -34.67 -33.76
N PRO A 91 13.88 -35.99 -34.07
CA PRO A 91 12.70 -36.87 -34.29
C PRO A 91 12.06 -37.56 -33.06
N PRO A 92 10.89 -38.25 -33.21
CA PRO A 92 10.05 -38.82 -32.13
C PRO A 92 10.19 -40.36 -31.93
N ILE A 93 9.44 -41.00 -30.99
CA ILE A 93 8.54 -42.20 -31.22
C ILE A 93 7.89 -42.91 -29.98
N ARG A 94 6.58 -43.24 -30.18
CA ARG A 94 5.68 -44.33 -29.67
C ARG A 94 5.65 -44.75 -28.18
N SER A 95 4.73 -45.69 -27.88
CA SER A 95 4.06 -45.91 -26.60
C SER A 95 3.65 -47.38 -26.35
N ALA A 96 3.46 -47.70 -25.06
CA ALA A 96 2.64 -48.79 -24.48
C ALA A 96 3.11 -50.27 -24.54
N ALA A 97 3.26 -50.87 -23.36
CA ALA A 97 2.94 -52.29 -23.05
C ALA A 97 2.89 -52.54 -21.53
N THR A 98 1.91 -53.32 -21.05
CA THR A 98 1.85 -53.84 -19.65
C THR A 98 0.96 -55.10 -19.63
N PRO A 99 1.50 -56.28 -19.28
CA PRO A 99 0.94 -57.12 -18.20
C PRO A 99 2.05 -58.00 -17.51
N PRO A 100 1.78 -58.98 -16.61
CA PRO A 100 0.50 -59.52 -16.10
C PRO A 100 0.37 -59.64 -14.56
N VAL A 101 -0.70 -60.32 -14.11
CA VAL A 101 -1.26 -60.33 -12.74
C VAL A 101 -1.46 -61.76 -12.21
N ALA A 102 -1.37 -61.95 -10.88
CA ALA A 102 -2.10 -62.97 -10.11
C ALA A 102 -2.72 -62.28 -8.87
N LYS A 103 -4.06 -62.21 -8.70
CA LYS A 103 -5.05 -63.28 -8.37
C LYS A 103 -4.81 -63.89 -6.97
N SER A 104 -5.80 -64.10 -6.09
CA SER A 104 -7.27 -63.86 -6.05
C SER A 104 -7.76 -64.16 -4.60
N PRO A 105 -9.03 -64.01 -4.16
CA PRO A 105 -10.30 -63.86 -4.91
C PRO A 105 -11.09 -62.57 -4.55
N ALA A 106 -12.36 -62.51 -4.99
CA ALA A 106 -13.21 -61.33 -4.91
C ALA A 106 -14.51 -61.55 -4.10
N SER A 107 -15.05 -60.47 -3.55
CA SER A 107 -16.47 -60.31 -3.21
C SER A 107 -16.93 -58.93 -3.67
N ASN A 108 -17.80 -58.87 -4.67
CA ASN A 108 -18.25 -57.59 -5.24
C ASN A 108 -19.35 -56.95 -4.37
N SER A 109 -19.05 -55.78 -3.82
CA SER A 109 -20.05 -54.76 -3.50
C SER A 109 -19.40 -53.38 -3.58
N ALA A 110 -19.65 -52.65 -4.66
CA ALA A 110 -19.34 -51.22 -4.69
C ALA A 110 -20.16 -50.50 -3.60
N ALA A 111 -19.67 -49.35 -3.12
CA ALA A 111 -20.35 -48.55 -2.10
C ALA A 111 -21.63 -47.93 -2.67
N ALA A 112 -22.72 -48.71 -2.67
CA ALA A 112 -24.05 -48.25 -3.07
C ALA A 112 -24.61 -47.32 -2.00
N ILE A 113 -25.05 -46.14 -2.43
CA ILE A 113 -25.79 -45.21 -1.57
C ILE A 113 -27.18 -45.79 -1.30
N ASN A 114 -27.68 -45.63 -0.07
CA ASN A 114 -28.99 -46.15 0.28
C ASN A 114 -30.10 -45.25 -0.31
N ASN A 115 -30.58 -45.63 -1.48
CA ASN A 115 -31.66 -44.95 -2.19
C ASN A 115 -33.06 -45.25 -1.62
N GLU A 116 -33.18 -46.12 -0.60
CA GLU A 116 -34.44 -46.36 0.11
C GLU A 116 -34.73 -45.24 1.14
N THR A 117 -36.00 -44.87 1.26
CA THR A 117 -36.46 -43.90 2.28
C THR A 117 -36.41 -44.52 3.67
N TYR A 118 -35.70 -43.89 4.60
CA TYR A 118 -35.66 -44.25 6.02
C TYR A 118 -36.16 -43.11 6.91
N GLN A 119 -36.34 -43.39 8.20
CA GLN A 119 -36.56 -42.35 9.22
C GLN A 119 -35.35 -42.25 10.12
N GLN A 120 -35.02 -41.03 10.54
CA GLN A 120 -34.03 -40.76 11.57
C GLN A 120 -34.48 -39.56 12.41
N ASP A 121 -34.45 -39.69 13.73
CA ASP A 121 -34.73 -38.63 14.72
C ASP A 121 -36.10 -37.92 14.58
N GLY A 122 -37.04 -38.55 13.87
CA GLY A 122 -38.39 -38.06 13.59
C GLY A 122 -38.62 -37.66 12.13
N ASP A 123 -37.54 -37.35 11.40
CA ASP A 123 -37.58 -36.92 10.00
C ASP A 123 -37.49 -38.10 9.03
N TYR A 124 -38.13 -37.94 7.87
CA TYR A 124 -38.01 -38.83 6.73
C TYR A 124 -36.82 -38.40 5.87
N ILE A 125 -35.95 -39.34 5.51
CA ILE A 125 -34.72 -39.10 4.75
C ILE A 125 -34.67 -40.05 3.54
N LYS A 126 -34.30 -39.51 2.37
CA LYS A 126 -33.82 -40.30 1.22
C LYS A 126 -32.56 -39.65 0.66
N ASP A 127 -31.56 -40.48 0.36
CA ASP A 127 -30.35 -40.07 -0.33
C ASP A 127 -30.51 -40.35 -1.84
N ILE A 128 -30.11 -39.41 -2.71
CA ILE A 128 -30.16 -39.55 -4.17
C ILE A 128 -28.79 -39.23 -4.77
N GLU A 129 -28.17 -40.21 -5.43
CA GLU A 129 -26.87 -40.02 -6.08
C GLU A 129 -26.97 -39.09 -7.31
N ILE A 130 -26.03 -38.16 -7.41
CA ILE A 130 -25.89 -37.17 -8.50
C ILE A 130 -24.45 -37.11 -9.03
N ASN A 131 -23.72 -38.23 -8.98
CA ASN A 131 -22.31 -38.35 -9.40
C ASN A 131 -22.14 -38.42 -10.93
N ASP A 132 -22.86 -37.58 -11.65
CA ASP A 132 -22.69 -37.32 -13.07
C ASP A 132 -22.59 -35.80 -13.31
N LEU A 133 -22.04 -35.42 -14.46
CA LEU A 133 -21.74 -34.02 -14.73
C LEU A 133 -23.00 -33.14 -14.81
N ARG A 134 -24.11 -33.67 -15.34
CA ARG A 134 -25.36 -32.92 -15.59
C ARG A 134 -26.09 -32.66 -14.28
N ASN A 135 -26.38 -33.72 -13.51
CA ASN A 135 -27.16 -33.61 -12.29
C ASN A 135 -26.40 -32.80 -11.22
N ARG A 136 -25.07 -32.93 -11.16
CA ARG A 136 -24.21 -32.02 -10.38
C ARG A 136 -24.43 -30.54 -10.78
N TYR A 137 -24.31 -30.19 -12.07
CA TYR A 137 -24.43 -28.80 -12.53
C TYR A 137 -25.83 -28.20 -12.40
N THR A 138 -26.88 -29.02 -12.26
CA THR A 138 -28.27 -28.54 -12.12
C THR A 138 -28.75 -28.52 -10.67
N LEU A 139 -28.47 -29.57 -9.90
CA LEU A 139 -29.09 -29.81 -8.59
C LEU A 139 -28.22 -29.38 -7.40
N THR A 140 -26.92 -29.08 -7.59
CA THR A 140 -26.08 -28.47 -6.54
C THR A 140 -26.11 -26.93 -6.55
N LYS A 141 -26.89 -26.33 -7.45
CA LYS A 141 -27.14 -24.88 -7.47
C LYS A 141 -28.04 -24.52 -6.29
N GLY A 142 -27.60 -23.57 -5.46
CA GLY A 142 -28.38 -23.11 -4.29
C GLY A 142 -29.77 -22.58 -4.64
N ALA A 143 -29.97 -21.99 -5.83
CA ALA A 143 -31.29 -21.59 -6.31
C ALA A 143 -32.22 -22.79 -6.58
N THR A 144 -31.69 -23.90 -7.11
CA THR A 144 -32.46 -25.14 -7.34
C THR A 144 -32.82 -25.80 -6.01
N GLN A 145 -31.86 -25.92 -5.09
CA GLN A 145 -32.07 -26.51 -3.75
C GLN A 145 -33.04 -25.68 -2.92
N LYS A 146 -32.94 -24.34 -2.97
CA LYS A 146 -33.92 -23.45 -2.36
C LYS A 146 -35.31 -23.63 -2.98
N ARG A 147 -35.44 -23.70 -4.31
CA ARG A 147 -36.74 -23.94 -4.96
C ARG A 147 -37.40 -25.23 -4.46
N ILE A 148 -36.64 -26.33 -4.38
CA ILE A 148 -37.14 -27.60 -3.85
C ILE A 148 -37.64 -27.41 -2.41
N LYS A 149 -36.86 -26.74 -1.55
CA LYS A 149 -37.30 -26.44 -0.16
C LYS A 149 -38.55 -25.57 -0.08
N ASP A 150 -38.59 -24.48 -0.85
CA ASP A 150 -39.70 -23.52 -0.84
C ASP A 150 -41.01 -24.15 -1.37
N GLU A 151 -40.93 -25.09 -2.33
CA GLU A 151 -42.11 -25.76 -2.93
C GLU A 151 -42.56 -27.04 -2.21
N THR A 152 -41.65 -27.75 -1.49
CA THR A 152 -41.94 -29.06 -0.88
C THR A 152 -41.78 -29.13 0.64
N GLY A 153 -41.13 -28.12 1.25
CA GLY A 153 -40.79 -28.11 2.67
C GLY A 153 -39.61 -29.00 3.07
N ALA A 154 -38.99 -29.74 2.14
CA ALA A 154 -37.84 -30.60 2.44
C ALA A 154 -36.50 -29.86 2.33
N ASP A 155 -35.61 -30.07 3.29
CA ASP A 155 -34.22 -29.62 3.22
C ASP A 155 -33.39 -30.54 2.31
N VAL A 156 -32.58 -29.94 1.44
CA VAL A 156 -31.72 -30.66 0.47
C VAL A 156 -30.27 -30.27 0.73
N THR A 157 -29.41 -31.24 1.05
CA THR A 157 -27.98 -31.00 1.34
C THR A 157 -27.08 -31.87 0.46
N THR A 158 -26.08 -31.25 -0.19
CA THR A 158 -25.10 -31.97 -1.01
C THR A 158 -24.04 -32.65 -0.14
N ARG A 159 -23.72 -33.93 -0.41
CA ARG A 159 -22.75 -34.74 0.32
C ARG A 159 -21.96 -35.67 -0.62
N GLY A 160 -20.85 -36.25 -0.14
CA GLY A 160 -19.95 -37.09 -0.95
C GLY A 160 -19.02 -36.28 -1.87
N GLU A 161 -18.14 -36.98 -2.60
CA GLU A 161 -17.18 -36.37 -3.54
C GLU A 161 -17.52 -36.70 -5.00
N TYR A 162 -17.23 -35.78 -5.93
CA TYR A 162 -17.42 -36.04 -7.36
C TYR A 162 -16.26 -36.86 -7.95
N TYR A 163 -16.52 -38.10 -8.31
CA TYR A 163 -15.55 -38.98 -8.97
C TYR A 163 -15.86 -39.14 -10.47
N PRO A 164 -14.93 -38.76 -11.38
CA PRO A 164 -15.09 -38.95 -12.82
C PRO A 164 -15.18 -40.42 -13.25
N ASP A 165 -14.52 -41.32 -12.52
CA ASP A 165 -14.79 -42.75 -12.53
C ASP A 165 -15.36 -43.14 -11.16
N LYS A 166 -16.65 -43.53 -11.14
CA LYS A 166 -17.36 -43.93 -9.92
C LYS A 166 -16.70 -45.10 -9.18
N ASN A 167 -15.91 -45.93 -9.86
CA ASN A 167 -15.18 -47.03 -9.23
C ASN A 167 -14.06 -46.57 -8.27
N MET A 168 -13.73 -45.26 -8.24
CA MET A 168 -12.81 -44.66 -7.27
C MET A 168 -13.46 -44.39 -5.91
N ALA A 169 -14.79 -44.40 -5.81
CA ALA A 169 -15.50 -44.15 -4.56
C ALA A 169 -15.36 -45.29 -3.55
N THR A 170 -15.39 -44.97 -2.26
CA THR A 170 -15.22 -45.93 -1.16
C THR A 170 -16.35 -45.80 -0.13
N ALA A 171 -16.44 -46.74 0.82
CA ALA A 171 -17.41 -46.63 1.92
C ALA A 171 -17.15 -45.42 2.83
N THR A 172 -15.89 -44.94 2.92
CA THR A 172 -15.51 -43.76 3.69
C THR A 172 -15.76 -42.46 2.91
N ASN A 173 -15.45 -42.47 1.59
CA ASN A 173 -15.68 -41.36 0.69
C ASN A 173 -16.70 -41.79 -0.41
N PRO A 174 -18.02 -41.64 -0.16
CA PRO A 174 -19.04 -42.02 -1.12
C PRO A 174 -19.09 -41.06 -2.32
N PRO A 175 -19.64 -41.51 -3.48
CA PRO A 175 -19.80 -40.65 -4.65
C PRO A 175 -20.84 -39.55 -4.39
N LEU A 176 -20.80 -38.46 -5.15
CA LEU A 176 -21.61 -37.26 -4.92
C LEU A 176 -23.12 -37.56 -4.88
N TYR A 177 -23.82 -37.10 -3.85
CA TYR A 177 -25.26 -37.28 -3.64
C TYR A 177 -25.93 -36.08 -2.98
N LEU A 178 -27.26 -36.08 -3.00
CA LEU A 178 -28.11 -35.18 -2.23
C LEU A 178 -28.78 -35.98 -1.10
N ARG A 179 -28.64 -35.50 0.13
CA ARG A 179 -29.48 -35.94 1.25
C ARG A 179 -30.69 -35.02 1.33
N ILE A 180 -31.88 -35.60 1.16
CA ILE A 180 -33.16 -34.91 1.28
C ILE A 180 -33.77 -35.29 2.63
N THR A 181 -34.27 -34.32 3.38
CA THR A 181 -34.79 -34.51 4.74
C THR A 181 -36.07 -33.71 4.93
N SER A 182 -37.13 -34.33 5.46
CA SER A 182 -38.41 -33.66 5.75
C SER A 182 -39.09 -34.22 6.99
N THR A 183 -39.68 -33.33 7.79
CA THR A 183 -40.54 -33.66 8.93
C THR A 183 -41.84 -34.38 8.54
N SER A 184 -42.12 -34.53 7.24
CA SER A 184 -43.30 -35.23 6.72
C SER A 184 -42.96 -36.12 5.53
N LYS A 185 -43.59 -37.30 5.45
CA LYS A 185 -43.39 -38.20 4.30
C LYS A 185 -43.81 -37.55 2.99
N GLU A 186 -44.92 -36.83 3.00
CA GLU A 186 -45.46 -36.18 1.80
C GLU A 186 -44.53 -35.07 1.26
N GLY A 187 -43.87 -34.31 2.15
CA GLY A 187 -42.84 -33.34 1.76
C GLY A 187 -41.61 -34.02 1.17
N LEU A 188 -41.13 -35.12 1.78
CA LEU A 188 -40.03 -35.91 1.21
C LEU A 188 -40.40 -36.51 -0.15
N ASP A 189 -41.53 -37.20 -0.24
CA ASP A 189 -41.95 -37.90 -1.46
C ASP A 189 -42.10 -36.90 -2.64
N LYS A 190 -42.63 -35.69 -2.39
CA LYS A 190 -42.68 -34.59 -3.37
C LYS A 190 -41.30 -34.05 -3.74
N ALA A 191 -40.40 -33.84 -2.78
CA ALA A 191 -39.04 -33.38 -3.04
C ALA A 191 -38.24 -34.39 -3.88
N VAL A 192 -38.42 -35.68 -3.56
CA VAL A 192 -37.85 -36.82 -4.28
C VAL A 192 -38.41 -36.89 -5.70
N GLU A 193 -39.72 -36.80 -5.89
CA GLU A 193 -40.35 -36.79 -7.22
C GLU A 193 -39.86 -35.60 -8.06
N MET A 194 -39.86 -34.39 -7.50
CA MET A 194 -39.38 -33.17 -8.17
C MET A 194 -37.89 -33.23 -8.56
N ILE A 195 -37.04 -33.80 -7.70
CA ILE A 195 -35.61 -34.02 -8.00
C ILE A 195 -35.47 -35.10 -9.09
N GLU A 196 -36.19 -36.21 -8.98
CA GLU A 196 -36.13 -37.28 -9.98
C GLU A 196 -36.70 -36.83 -11.34
N GLU A 197 -37.69 -35.94 -11.39
CA GLU A 197 -38.15 -35.29 -12.63
C GLU A 197 -37.07 -34.36 -13.21
N MET A 198 -36.43 -33.50 -12.42
CA MET A 198 -35.28 -32.69 -12.88
C MET A 198 -34.09 -33.55 -13.34
N MET A 199 -33.91 -34.75 -12.78
CA MET A 199 -32.93 -35.74 -13.27
C MET A 199 -33.36 -36.40 -14.59
N LYS A 200 -34.65 -36.33 -14.97
CA LYS A 200 -35.23 -36.86 -16.21
C LYS A 200 -35.45 -35.78 -17.29
N GLU A 201 -35.54 -34.49 -16.94
CA GLU A 201 -35.67 -33.37 -17.90
C GLU A 201 -34.45 -33.26 -18.84
N ASP A 202 -34.64 -33.48 -20.14
CA ASP A 202 -33.58 -33.28 -21.14
C ASP A 202 -33.15 -31.81 -21.18
N LEU A 203 -31.92 -31.56 -20.72
CA LEU A 203 -31.34 -30.21 -20.69
C LEU A 203 -30.69 -29.90 -22.04
N PRO A 204 -31.00 -28.76 -22.68
CA PRO A 204 -30.26 -28.31 -23.85
C PRO A 204 -28.79 -28.07 -23.48
N ASN A 205 -27.89 -28.16 -24.47
CA ASN A 205 -26.47 -27.83 -24.30
C ASN A 205 -26.30 -26.53 -23.52
N LEU A 206 -25.50 -26.57 -22.44
CA LEU A 206 -25.35 -25.48 -21.46
C LEU A 206 -24.95 -24.15 -22.13
N VAL A 207 -25.95 -23.31 -22.39
CA VAL A 207 -25.83 -21.96 -22.95
C VAL A 207 -26.47 -20.98 -21.97
N ASP A 208 -25.80 -19.86 -21.72
CA ASP A 208 -26.16 -18.89 -20.69
C ASP A 208 -27.47 -18.16 -21.01
N GLU A 209 -28.57 -18.57 -20.37
CA GLU A 209 -29.94 -18.08 -20.60
C GLU A 209 -30.22 -16.67 -20.03
N ARG A 210 -29.21 -15.82 -19.86
CA ARG A 210 -29.37 -14.39 -19.51
C ARG A 210 -29.94 -13.54 -20.68
N ARG A 211 -30.91 -14.08 -21.42
CA ARG A 211 -31.67 -13.39 -22.48
C ARG A 211 -33.15 -13.78 -22.45
N PHE A 212 -33.98 -12.74 -22.36
CA PHE A 212 -35.46 -12.76 -22.34
C PHE A 212 -36.07 -13.28 -21.02
N ARG A 213 -37.04 -12.61 -20.38
CA ARG A 213 -37.92 -11.53 -20.88
C ARG A 213 -37.96 -10.29 -19.96
N ARG A 214 -37.80 -9.11 -20.55
CA ARG A 214 -38.86 -8.07 -20.52
C ARG A 214 -39.38 -7.92 -21.96
N ARG A 215 -40.61 -7.42 -22.12
CA ARG A 215 -41.22 -7.18 -23.45
C ARG A 215 -40.62 -5.90 -24.04
N GLU A 216 -40.12 -5.99 -25.27
CA GLU A 216 -39.83 -4.84 -26.14
C GLU A 216 -40.88 -4.77 -27.28
N PRO A 217 -41.11 -3.60 -27.90
CA PRO A 217 -42.04 -3.48 -29.04
C PRO A 217 -41.61 -4.25 -30.29
N GLU A 218 -42.58 -4.57 -31.15
CA GLU A 218 -42.38 -5.34 -32.37
C GLU A 218 -41.89 -4.47 -33.53
N ASN A 219 -40.83 -4.92 -34.25
CA ASN A 219 -40.55 -4.70 -35.68
C ASN A 219 -39.09 -5.09 -36.06
N PHE A 220 -38.73 -6.38 -35.97
CA PHE A 220 -37.42 -6.88 -36.44
C PHE A 220 -37.52 -8.29 -37.04
N GLU A 221 -36.82 -8.52 -38.16
CA GLU A 221 -36.66 -9.84 -38.77
C GLU A 221 -35.93 -10.84 -37.86
N ARG A 222 -36.18 -12.13 -38.11
CA ARG A 222 -35.66 -13.24 -37.32
C ARG A 222 -35.04 -14.31 -38.20
N ASP A 223 -34.04 -15.01 -37.66
CA ASP A 223 -33.41 -16.18 -38.27
C ASP A 223 -34.25 -17.46 -38.10
N GLU A 224 -33.77 -18.56 -38.69
CA GLU A 224 -34.40 -19.89 -38.63
C GLU A 224 -34.54 -20.45 -37.21
N PHE A 225 -33.83 -19.86 -36.23
CA PHE A 225 -33.92 -20.19 -34.80
C PHE A 225 -34.74 -19.15 -34.01
N GLY A 226 -35.49 -18.28 -34.70
CA GLY A 226 -36.37 -17.26 -34.11
C GLY A 226 -35.65 -16.08 -33.48
N ARG A 227 -34.32 -15.95 -33.63
CA ARG A 227 -33.50 -14.91 -33.02
C ARG A 227 -33.45 -13.69 -33.95
N ARG A 228 -33.38 -12.49 -33.38
CA ARG A 228 -33.31 -11.22 -34.14
C ARG A 228 -32.10 -11.24 -35.08
N LYS A 229 -32.36 -11.19 -36.38
CA LYS A 229 -31.34 -11.26 -37.43
C LYS A 229 -30.61 -9.92 -37.51
N TRP A 230 -29.28 -9.97 -37.57
CA TRP A 230 -28.43 -8.78 -37.68
C TRP A 230 -27.69 -8.79 -39.03
N PRO A 231 -27.30 -7.62 -39.57
CA PRO A 231 -26.28 -7.52 -40.59
C PRO A 231 -25.01 -8.29 -40.20
N GLU A 232 -24.43 -9.04 -41.13
CA GLU A 232 -23.23 -9.85 -40.92
C GLU A 232 -22.12 -9.53 -41.92
N GLU A 233 -20.85 -9.64 -41.51
CA GLU A 233 -19.67 -9.42 -42.35
C GLU A 233 -18.55 -10.44 -42.03
N LYS A 234 -17.76 -10.83 -43.03
CA LYS A 234 -16.62 -11.78 -42.90
C LYS A 234 -15.30 -11.09 -43.27
N ILE A 235 -14.27 -11.25 -42.44
CA ILE A 235 -12.91 -10.72 -42.68
C ILE A 235 -11.90 -11.87 -42.58
N SER A 236 -11.19 -12.18 -43.67
CA SER A 236 -10.23 -13.28 -43.68
C SER A 236 -9.03 -12.99 -42.76
N VAL A 237 -8.72 -13.96 -41.89
CA VAL A 237 -7.45 -14.07 -41.17
C VAL A 237 -6.51 -14.87 -42.06
N GLY A 238 -5.92 -14.21 -43.06
CA GLY A 238 -5.10 -14.82 -44.14
C GLY A 238 -3.77 -15.47 -43.72
N LEU A 239 -3.69 -16.03 -42.51
CA LEU A 239 -2.56 -16.78 -41.96
C LEU A 239 -2.90 -18.27 -41.97
N GLU A 240 -2.08 -19.08 -42.64
CA GLU A 240 -2.16 -20.54 -42.47
C GLU A 240 -1.70 -20.96 -41.06
N PRO A 241 -2.37 -21.94 -40.41
CA PRO A 241 -1.96 -22.44 -39.10
C PRO A 241 -0.55 -23.04 -39.11
N ILE A 242 0.33 -22.52 -38.24
CA ILE A 242 1.72 -22.97 -38.12
C ILE A 242 1.85 -23.88 -36.89
N SER A 243 2.52 -25.03 -37.04
CA SER A 243 2.77 -25.93 -35.90
C SER A 243 3.51 -25.21 -34.77
N GLY A 244 3.09 -25.43 -33.52
CA GLY A 244 3.61 -24.74 -32.33
C GLY A 244 3.10 -23.31 -32.10
N PHE A 245 2.49 -22.65 -33.09
CA PHE A 245 1.96 -21.29 -32.96
C PHE A 245 0.43 -21.27 -32.92
N ASN A 246 -0.15 -21.03 -31.74
CA ASN A 246 -1.61 -20.99 -31.57
C ASN A 246 -2.21 -19.68 -32.14
N LEU A 247 -2.39 -19.66 -33.46
CA LEU A 247 -2.94 -18.54 -34.23
C LEU A 247 -4.28 -18.05 -33.65
N ARG A 248 -5.19 -18.97 -33.30
CA ARG A 248 -6.48 -18.66 -32.68
C ARG A 248 -6.31 -17.83 -31.40
N ALA A 249 -5.40 -18.21 -30.50
CA ALA A 249 -5.15 -17.48 -29.27
C ALA A 249 -4.58 -16.07 -29.51
N GLN A 250 -3.78 -15.88 -30.55
CA GLN A 250 -3.22 -14.58 -30.94
C GLN A 250 -4.28 -13.64 -31.53
N VAL A 251 -5.19 -14.16 -32.36
CA VAL A 251 -6.31 -13.37 -32.91
C VAL A 251 -7.32 -13.01 -31.80
N VAL A 252 -7.62 -13.95 -30.90
CA VAL A 252 -8.66 -13.81 -29.87
C VAL A 252 -8.23 -13.00 -28.63
N GLY A 253 -6.94 -12.99 -28.30
CA GLY A 253 -6.40 -12.38 -27.07
C GLY A 253 -6.39 -13.34 -25.87
N ARG A 254 -5.62 -13.00 -24.83
CA ARG A 254 -5.27 -13.83 -23.65
C ARG A 254 -6.40 -13.89 -22.60
N GLY A 255 -7.60 -14.23 -23.09
CA GLY A 255 -8.85 -14.17 -22.31
C GLY A 255 -10.05 -13.72 -23.14
N GLY A 256 -9.93 -13.66 -24.47
CA GLY A 256 -10.94 -13.06 -25.35
C GLY A 256 -10.79 -11.55 -25.52
N ASP A 257 -9.68 -10.97 -25.06
CA ASP A 257 -9.48 -9.52 -24.88
C ASP A 257 -9.68 -8.73 -26.17
N ASN A 258 -9.12 -9.19 -27.29
CA ASN A 258 -9.27 -8.54 -28.60
C ASN A 258 -10.73 -8.58 -29.08
N VAL A 259 -11.43 -9.68 -28.82
CA VAL A 259 -12.85 -9.87 -29.18
C VAL A 259 -13.74 -9.02 -28.29
N LYS A 260 -13.45 -8.94 -26.99
CA LYS A 260 -14.12 -8.08 -26.01
C LYS A 260 -13.93 -6.61 -26.35
N PHE A 261 -12.72 -6.20 -26.72
CA PHE A 261 -12.42 -4.83 -27.14
C PHE A 261 -13.28 -4.41 -28.33
N ILE A 262 -13.28 -5.18 -29.42
CA ILE A 262 -14.15 -4.87 -30.59
C ILE A 262 -15.63 -4.86 -30.19
N GLN A 263 -16.06 -5.79 -29.32
CA GLN A 263 -17.44 -5.84 -28.83
C GLN A 263 -17.82 -4.67 -27.91
N GLN A 264 -16.90 -4.11 -27.12
CA GLN A 264 -17.12 -2.92 -26.29
C GLN A 264 -17.18 -1.65 -27.15
N GLU A 265 -16.19 -1.46 -28.04
CA GLU A 265 -16.09 -0.27 -28.89
C GLU A 265 -17.18 -0.18 -29.97
N THR A 266 -17.67 -1.31 -30.50
CA THR A 266 -18.59 -1.32 -31.65
C THR A 266 -19.99 -1.86 -31.35
N SER A 267 -20.21 -2.45 -30.17
CA SER A 267 -21.41 -3.25 -29.83
C SER A 267 -21.70 -4.44 -30.77
N CYS A 268 -20.83 -4.72 -31.76
CA CYS A 268 -20.97 -5.87 -32.65
C CYS A 268 -20.42 -7.12 -31.97
N LYS A 269 -21.14 -8.24 -32.11
CA LYS A 269 -20.66 -9.56 -31.72
C LYS A 269 -19.62 -10.02 -32.75
N VAL A 270 -18.43 -10.39 -32.29
CA VAL A 270 -17.36 -10.95 -33.14
C VAL A 270 -17.12 -12.41 -32.77
N GLN A 271 -16.94 -13.27 -33.76
CA GLN A 271 -16.59 -14.69 -33.61
C GLN A 271 -15.49 -15.07 -34.60
N ILE A 272 -14.60 -15.99 -34.22
CA ILE A 272 -13.63 -16.58 -35.16
C ILE A 272 -14.18 -17.91 -35.70
N LYS A 273 -14.07 -18.11 -37.01
CA LYS A 273 -14.62 -19.23 -37.78
C LYS A 273 -13.62 -19.70 -38.85
N GLY A 274 -13.97 -20.76 -39.58
CA GLY A 274 -13.11 -21.36 -40.61
C GLY A 274 -12.08 -22.36 -40.05
N ARG A 275 -11.28 -22.95 -40.93
CA ARG A 275 -10.39 -24.07 -40.62
C ARG A 275 -9.26 -23.67 -39.66
N GLY A 276 -9.12 -24.42 -38.56
CA GLY A 276 -8.20 -24.17 -37.44
C GLY A 276 -8.75 -23.26 -36.34
N SER A 277 -10.03 -22.86 -36.40
CA SER A 277 -10.60 -21.84 -35.49
C SER A 277 -11.12 -22.38 -34.16
N GLY A 278 -11.28 -23.70 -34.01
CA GLY A 278 -12.00 -24.32 -32.89
C GLY A 278 -13.51 -24.07 -32.91
N PHE A 279 -14.07 -23.56 -34.01
CA PHE A 279 -15.50 -23.30 -34.17
C PHE A 279 -16.13 -24.29 -35.15
N MET A 280 -16.84 -25.27 -34.60
CA MET A 280 -17.67 -26.20 -35.37
C MET A 280 -18.96 -25.52 -35.80
N GLU A 281 -19.34 -25.61 -37.08
CA GLU A 281 -20.60 -25.05 -37.55
C GLU A 281 -21.78 -25.93 -37.08
N PRO A 282 -22.88 -25.35 -36.54
CA PRO A 282 -23.93 -26.11 -35.87
C PRO A 282 -24.60 -27.21 -36.70
N ASN A 283 -24.66 -27.03 -38.03
CA ASN A 283 -25.39 -27.91 -38.94
C ASN A 283 -24.54 -29.06 -39.48
N SER A 284 -23.20 -28.97 -39.42
CA SER A 284 -22.27 -30.00 -39.91
C SER A 284 -21.53 -30.72 -38.79
N GLY A 285 -21.43 -30.12 -37.60
CA GLY A 285 -20.61 -30.63 -36.49
C GLY A 285 -19.10 -30.58 -36.76
N GLN A 286 -18.68 -29.90 -37.83
CA GLN A 286 -17.28 -29.74 -38.26
C GLN A 286 -16.97 -28.26 -38.47
N GLU A 287 -15.69 -27.88 -38.42
CA GLU A 287 -15.30 -26.50 -38.74
C GLU A 287 -15.61 -26.16 -40.21
N SER A 288 -15.90 -24.90 -40.51
CA SER A 288 -16.03 -24.46 -41.91
C SER A 288 -14.71 -24.69 -42.66
N ASP A 289 -14.77 -25.30 -43.84
CA ASP A 289 -13.62 -25.54 -44.72
C ASP A 289 -13.01 -24.26 -45.32
N GLU A 290 -13.69 -23.11 -45.17
CA GLU A 290 -13.15 -21.79 -45.50
C GLU A 290 -11.88 -21.49 -44.66
N PRO A 291 -10.84 -20.83 -45.22
CA PRO A 291 -9.71 -20.33 -44.44
C PRO A 291 -10.16 -19.45 -43.28
N MET A 292 -9.44 -19.49 -42.15
CA MET A 292 -9.83 -18.81 -40.90
C MET A 292 -10.28 -17.36 -41.13
N TYR A 293 -11.39 -16.96 -40.52
CA TYR A 293 -11.96 -15.63 -40.66
C TYR A 293 -12.65 -15.14 -39.38
N LEU A 294 -12.79 -13.83 -39.26
CA LEU A 294 -13.59 -13.15 -38.25
C LEU A 294 -14.97 -12.86 -38.85
N HIS A 295 -16.01 -13.30 -38.14
CA HIS A 295 -17.43 -13.13 -38.44
C HIS A 295 -18.01 -12.10 -37.47
N ILE A 296 -18.64 -11.05 -38.00
CA ILE A 296 -19.08 -9.88 -37.22
C ILE A 296 -20.56 -9.64 -37.46
N ALA A 297 -21.35 -9.45 -36.41
CA ALA A 297 -22.78 -9.15 -36.51
C ALA A 297 -23.28 -8.19 -35.42
N GLY A 298 -24.10 -7.20 -35.75
CA GLY A 298 -24.57 -6.20 -34.77
C GLY A 298 -25.65 -5.22 -35.26
N PRO A 299 -26.17 -4.36 -34.36
CA PRO A 299 -27.24 -3.41 -34.67
C PRO A 299 -26.81 -2.25 -35.59
N PRO A 300 -27.73 -1.68 -36.39
CA PRO A 300 -27.52 -0.39 -37.03
C PRO A 300 -27.50 0.75 -35.98
N PHE A 301 -26.71 1.77 -36.26
CA PHE A 301 -26.49 2.97 -35.43
C PHE A 301 -27.04 4.22 -36.15
N ASP A 302 -27.20 5.35 -35.46
CA ASP A 302 -27.68 6.60 -36.08
C ASP A 302 -26.74 7.05 -37.21
N ALA A 303 -27.26 7.03 -38.43
CA ALA A 303 -26.47 7.14 -39.65
C ALA A 303 -26.05 8.58 -39.96
N ASN A 304 -26.83 9.59 -39.58
CA ASN A 304 -26.61 10.96 -40.06
C ASN A 304 -25.33 11.59 -39.48
N ALA A 305 -25.10 11.43 -38.17
CA ALA A 305 -23.86 11.88 -37.54
C ALA A 305 -22.64 11.07 -38.02
N ALA A 306 -22.80 9.75 -38.19
CA ALA A 306 -21.72 8.87 -38.62
C ALA A 306 -21.29 9.12 -40.07
N GLN A 307 -22.24 9.27 -41.00
CA GLN A 307 -21.94 9.48 -42.42
C GLN A 307 -21.32 10.86 -42.69
N ALA A 308 -21.70 11.89 -41.94
CA ALA A 308 -21.04 13.20 -42.01
C ALA A 308 -19.55 13.10 -41.62
N TRP A 309 -19.24 12.40 -40.52
CA TRP A 309 -17.86 12.15 -40.09
C TRP A 309 -17.08 11.25 -41.06
N ILE A 310 -17.70 10.20 -41.60
CA ILE A 310 -17.06 9.29 -42.57
C ILE A 310 -16.74 10.04 -43.88
N ALA A 311 -17.67 10.86 -44.40
CA ALA A 311 -17.42 11.66 -45.60
C ALA A 311 -16.32 12.71 -45.38
N TYR A 312 -16.30 13.36 -44.21
CA TYR A 312 -15.26 14.33 -43.83
C TYR A 312 -13.85 13.70 -43.87
N TYR A 313 -13.63 12.56 -43.20
CA TYR A 313 -12.33 11.88 -43.19
C TYR A 313 -12.00 11.17 -44.51
N GLN A 314 -12.98 10.75 -45.31
CA GLN A 314 -12.72 10.21 -46.65
C GLN A 314 -12.22 11.28 -47.64
N GLN A 315 -12.61 12.54 -47.45
CA GLN A 315 -12.11 13.66 -48.23
C GLN A 315 -10.85 14.31 -47.62
N ASN A 316 -10.66 14.18 -46.31
CA ASN A 316 -9.56 14.79 -45.56
C ASN A 316 -8.87 13.75 -44.63
N PRO A 317 -8.10 12.79 -45.18
CA PRO A 317 -7.58 11.65 -44.42
C PRO A 317 -6.49 12.00 -43.37
N GLU A 318 -5.99 13.24 -43.36
CA GLU A 318 -4.99 13.75 -42.41
C GLU A 318 -5.47 15.00 -41.63
N ALA A 319 -6.76 15.38 -41.71
CA ALA A 319 -7.26 16.55 -41.01
C ALA A 319 -7.55 16.28 -39.52
N ASP A 320 -7.03 17.15 -38.66
CA ASP A 320 -7.46 17.24 -37.26
C ASP A 320 -8.92 17.75 -37.20
N PRO A 321 -9.88 17.00 -36.62
CA PRO A 321 -11.27 17.43 -36.49
C PRO A 321 -11.42 18.71 -35.65
N TYR A 322 -10.44 19.03 -34.81
CA TYR A 322 -10.43 20.23 -33.98
C TYR A 322 -9.74 21.42 -34.67
N ALA A 323 -9.16 21.26 -35.87
CA ALA A 323 -8.44 22.33 -36.57
C ALA A 323 -9.31 23.58 -36.83
N ALA A 324 -10.60 23.38 -37.14
CA ALA A 324 -11.58 24.46 -37.29
C ALA A 324 -11.83 25.27 -36.00
N TYR A 325 -11.43 24.73 -34.84
CA TYR A 325 -11.48 25.35 -33.52
C TYR A 325 -10.08 25.78 -33.01
N GLY A 326 -9.03 25.64 -33.82
CA GLY A 326 -7.63 25.92 -33.44
C GLY A 326 -6.87 24.74 -32.82
N GLY A 327 -7.37 23.51 -32.98
CA GLY A 327 -6.83 22.28 -32.39
C GLY A 327 -7.49 21.90 -31.07
N TYR A 328 -7.28 20.67 -30.61
CA TYR A 328 -8.03 20.09 -29.47
C TYR A 328 -7.94 20.92 -28.17
N ALA A 329 -6.76 21.48 -27.88
CA ALA A 329 -6.56 22.35 -26.73
C ALA A 329 -7.34 23.68 -26.85
N ALA A 330 -7.47 24.23 -28.05
CA ALA A 330 -8.26 25.43 -28.30
C ALA A 330 -9.77 25.15 -28.30
N TYR A 331 -10.21 23.99 -28.78
CA TYR A 331 -11.58 23.49 -28.61
C TYR A 331 -11.95 23.35 -27.12
N LEU A 332 -11.08 22.73 -26.31
CA LEU A 332 -11.25 22.64 -24.86
C LEU A 332 -11.25 24.02 -24.20
N ALA A 333 -10.34 24.92 -24.58
CA ALA A 333 -10.31 26.29 -24.06
C ALA A 333 -11.55 27.10 -24.44
N LEU A 334 -12.11 26.91 -25.64
CA LEU A 334 -13.38 27.52 -26.08
C LEU A 334 -14.55 27.01 -25.23
N GLN A 335 -14.62 25.70 -24.99
CA GLN A 335 -15.64 25.10 -24.13
C GLN A 335 -15.48 25.56 -22.67
N GLN A 336 -14.25 25.70 -22.18
CA GLN A 336 -13.93 26.19 -20.84
C GLN A 336 -14.21 27.70 -20.69
N GLN A 337 -14.04 28.50 -21.75
CA GLN A 337 -14.50 29.89 -21.81
C GLN A 337 -16.04 30.00 -21.85
N GLN A 338 -16.74 29.10 -22.56
CA GLN A 338 -18.21 29.04 -22.50
C GLN A 338 -18.71 28.65 -21.10
N TYR A 339 -18.03 27.72 -20.43
CA TYR A 339 -18.30 27.34 -19.04
C TYR A 339 -18.02 28.51 -18.07
N ALA A 340 -16.91 29.22 -18.27
CA ALA A 340 -16.57 30.42 -17.50
C ALA A 340 -17.51 31.60 -17.77
N ALA A 341 -18.08 31.72 -18.97
CA ALA A 341 -19.11 32.72 -19.29
C ALA A 341 -20.46 32.36 -18.63
N TYR A 342 -20.81 31.07 -18.57
CA TYR A 342 -22.00 30.57 -17.88
C TYR A 342 -21.96 30.87 -16.38
N TYR A 343 -20.82 30.61 -15.71
CA TYR A 343 -20.63 31.00 -14.30
C TYR A 343 -20.36 32.51 -14.12
N GLY A 344 -19.77 33.19 -15.10
CA GLY A 344 -19.44 34.62 -15.06
C GLY A 344 -20.66 35.55 -15.08
N GLN A 345 -21.83 35.09 -15.55
CA GLN A 345 -23.06 35.88 -15.52
C GLN A 345 -23.76 35.94 -14.15
N THR A 346 -23.23 35.25 -13.13
CA THR A 346 -23.74 35.32 -11.74
C THR A 346 -22.86 36.14 -10.79
N GLY A 347 -21.93 36.95 -11.32
CA GLY A 347 -20.93 37.69 -10.53
C GLY A 347 -20.70 39.16 -10.91
N ALA A 348 -21.74 39.91 -11.31
CA ALA A 348 -21.56 41.25 -11.91
C ALA A 348 -22.59 42.34 -11.51
N GLN A 349 -22.98 42.42 -10.23
CA GLN A 349 -23.67 43.56 -9.57
C GLN A 349 -23.75 43.25 -8.06
N THR A 350 -23.51 44.14 -7.09
CA THR A 350 -23.03 45.55 -7.06
C THR A 350 -21.93 45.68 -5.98
N GLY A 351 -21.36 46.88 -5.76
CA GLY A 351 -20.53 47.12 -4.58
C GLY A 351 -20.44 48.59 -4.20
N TYR A 352 -20.26 48.87 -2.90
CA TYR A 352 -19.56 50.05 -2.33
C TYR A 352 -19.43 49.87 -0.80
N GLY A 353 -18.31 50.33 -0.24
CA GLY A 353 -18.04 50.29 1.21
C GLY A 353 -16.54 50.37 1.52
N GLN A 354 -16.10 51.45 2.16
CA GLN A 354 -14.67 51.73 2.41
C GLN A 354 -14.27 51.63 3.89
N THR A 355 -12.95 51.73 4.11
CA THR A 355 -12.22 52.13 5.34
C THR A 355 -11.76 51.04 6.30
N GLN A 356 -10.60 51.15 6.97
CA GLN A 356 -9.34 51.87 6.68
C GLN A 356 -8.21 51.29 7.57
N SER A 357 -6.96 51.26 7.10
CA SER A 357 -5.75 51.34 7.95
C SER A 357 -4.51 51.72 7.13
N PRO A 358 -3.45 52.29 7.73
CA PRO A 358 -2.68 53.35 7.06
C PRO A 358 -1.31 52.96 6.47
N ALA A 359 -0.83 53.83 5.57
CA ALA A 359 0.51 53.78 4.97
C ALA A 359 1.62 54.36 5.88
N PRO A 360 2.89 54.15 5.48
CA PRO A 360 3.70 55.27 4.96
C PRO A 360 4.34 54.93 3.58
N GLY A 361 4.86 55.85 2.77
CA GLY A 361 4.94 57.32 2.85
C GLY A 361 5.79 57.85 1.67
N ALA A 362 5.41 58.99 1.05
CA ALA A 362 6.09 59.56 -0.12
C ALA A 362 7.41 60.29 0.23
N GLY A 363 8.33 60.61 -0.71
CA GLY A 363 8.40 60.38 -2.16
C GLY A 363 9.38 61.37 -2.83
N ALA A 364 9.68 61.20 -4.13
CA ALA A 364 10.48 62.14 -4.95
C ALA A 364 10.16 61.97 -6.46
N ALA A 365 10.47 62.97 -7.30
CA ALA A 365 10.01 63.04 -8.71
C ALA A 365 11.08 63.56 -9.70
N ALA A 366 10.83 63.38 -11.00
CA ALA A 366 11.61 63.97 -12.11
C ALA A 366 10.71 64.32 -13.34
N PRO A 367 10.96 65.41 -14.09
CA PRO A 367 10.09 65.91 -15.18
C PRO A 367 10.60 65.59 -16.63
N PRO A 368 9.85 65.93 -17.71
CA PRO A 368 10.03 65.38 -19.07
C PRO A 368 10.57 66.35 -20.16
N PRO A 369 10.88 65.85 -21.38
CA PRO A 369 11.02 66.63 -22.63
C PRO A 369 9.90 66.38 -23.69
N PRO A 370 9.83 67.16 -24.81
CA PRO A 370 8.68 67.24 -25.73
C PRO A 370 8.89 66.67 -27.17
N PRO A 371 7.84 66.62 -28.02
CA PRO A 371 7.88 66.29 -29.47
C PRO A 371 7.86 67.58 -30.35
N PRO A 372 7.57 67.59 -31.69
CA PRO A 372 7.60 66.55 -32.75
C PRO A 372 8.42 66.96 -34.01
N SER A 373 8.55 66.07 -35.03
CA SER A 373 8.49 66.46 -36.47
C SER A 373 8.46 65.28 -37.45
N GLU A 374 7.60 65.36 -38.46
CA GLU A 374 7.55 64.58 -39.72
C GLU A 374 8.09 65.46 -40.89
N PRO A 375 8.20 65.07 -42.20
CA PRO A 375 7.43 64.04 -42.93
C PRO A 375 8.19 63.15 -43.96
N ALA A 376 7.50 62.17 -44.57
CA ALA A 376 7.23 62.10 -46.03
C ALA A 376 6.78 60.72 -46.58
N SER A 377 5.58 60.69 -47.18
CA SER A 377 5.13 59.88 -48.34
C SER A 377 5.35 58.35 -48.43
N GLY A 378 4.23 57.62 -48.49
CA GLY A 378 3.94 56.77 -49.68
C GLY A 378 3.53 55.30 -49.45
N TYR A 379 2.21 55.02 -49.47
CA TYR A 379 1.57 53.70 -49.67
C TYR A 379 2.11 52.53 -48.81
N GLY A 380 1.45 52.04 -47.75
CA GLY A 380 0.04 51.62 -47.66
C GLY A 380 -0.04 50.08 -47.76
N SER A 381 -0.72 49.33 -46.91
CA SER A 381 -1.89 49.64 -46.05
C SER A 381 -1.67 49.32 -44.55
N ALA A 382 -2.75 49.35 -43.75
CA ALA A 382 -2.73 49.26 -42.29
C ALA A 382 -2.33 47.86 -41.75
N PRO A 383 -1.78 47.77 -40.52
CA PRO A 383 -1.73 46.50 -39.79
C PRO A 383 -3.14 45.93 -39.64
N PRO A 384 -3.31 44.60 -39.62
CA PRO A 384 -4.64 43.98 -39.59
C PRO A 384 -5.40 44.36 -38.31
N PRO A 385 -6.75 44.50 -38.38
CA PRO A 385 -7.56 44.58 -37.18
C PRO A 385 -7.38 43.30 -36.34
N PRO A 386 -7.66 43.34 -35.02
CA PRO A 386 -7.80 42.10 -34.25
C PRO A 386 -8.81 41.18 -34.95
N PRO A 387 -8.60 39.85 -34.94
CA PRO A 387 -9.44 38.93 -35.68
C PRO A 387 -10.91 39.13 -35.28
N PRO A 388 -11.84 39.28 -36.25
CA PRO A 388 -13.23 39.50 -35.93
C PRO A 388 -13.75 38.32 -35.11
N ALA A 389 -14.48 38.61 -34.03
CA ALA A 389 -15.11 37.58 -33.21
C ALA A 389 -15.94 36.66 -34.12
N ALA A 390 -15.65 35.37 -34.09
CA ALA A 390 -16.22 34.42 -35.04
C ALA A 390 -17.74 34.30 -34.80
N SER A 391 -18.53 34.92 -35.68
CA SER A 391 -19.97 34.75 -35.71
C SER A 391 -20.30 33.24 -35.76
N PRO A 392 -21.21 32.71 -34.91
CA PRO A 392 -21.47 31.28 -34.80
C PRO A 392 -21.84 30.58 -36.12
N SER A 393 -22.30 31.36 -37.11
CA SER A 393 -22.65 30.92 -38.46
C SER A 393 -21.55 30.20 -39.24
N ASN A 394 -20.25 30.42 -38.93
CA ASN A 394 -19.15 29.80 -39.70
C ASN A 394 -18.82 28.35 -39.30
N TYR A 395 -19.36 27.83 -38.19
CA TYR A 395 -19.16 26.43 -37.79
C TYR A 395 -20.11 25.45 -38.48
N GLY A 396 -21.10 25.93 -39.24
CA GLY A 396 -22.16 25.12 -39.86
C GLY A 396 -21.72 24.13 -40.97
N ALA A 397 -20.43 23.96 -41.22
CA ALA A 397 -19.87 23.06 -42.23
C ALA A 397 -19.06 21.87 -41.66
N VAL A 398 -18.83 21.81 -40.34
CA VAL A 398 -18.10 20.71 -39.68
C VAL A 398 -18.93 20.17 -38.51
N PRO A 399 -19.22 18.86 -38.43
CA PRO A 399 -19.98 18.30 -37.30
C PRO A 399 -19.25 18.48 -35.96
N PRO A 400 -19.98 18.63 -34.83
CA PRO A 400 -19.35 18.60 -33.52
C PRO A 400 -18.79 17.19 -33.20
N PRO A 401 -17.64 17.09 -32.52
CA PRO A 401 -17.03 15.83 -32.14
C PRO A 401 -17.79 15.13 -30.99
N PRO A 402 -17.84 13.78 -30.95
CA PRO A 402 -18.71 13.06 -30.03
C PRO A 402 -18.14 13.00 -28.59
N GLY A 403 -18.76 13.75 -27.68
CA GLY A 403 -18.55 13.64 -26.23
C GLY A 403 -19.77 14.18 -25.48
N PHE A 404 -20.19 13.49 -24.40
CA PHE A 404 -21.34 13.82 -23.54
C PHE A 404 -22.67 14.13 -24.27
N LEU A 405 -23.51 13.09 -24.44
CA LEU A 405 -24.93 13.28 -24.71
C LEU A 405 -25.67 13.73 -23.43
N GLY A 406 -25.64 15.03 -23.16
CA GLY A 406 -26.49 15.66 -22.16
C GLY A 406 -27.97 15.67 -22.59
N VAL A 407 -28.88 15.66 -21.61
CA VAL A 407 -30.32 15.62 -21.87
C VAL A 407 -30.82 16.98 -22.37
N HIS A 408 -31.35 17.02 -23.59
CA HIS A 408 -32.10 18.18 -24.08
C HIS A 408 -33.48 18.27 -23.39
N ALA A 409 -33.67 19.27 -22.54
CA ALA A 409 -34.98 19.77 -22.15
C ALA A 409 -35.43 20.89 -23.10
N SER A 410 -36.74 21.01 -23.32
CA SER A 410 -37.32 21.92 -24.32
C SER A 410 -37.66 23.31 -23.78
N GLU A 411 -37.56 24.33 -24.64
CA GLU A 411 -37.92 25.72 -24.32
C GLU A 411 -39.42 25.89 -24.06
N ARG A 412 -39.78 26.60 -22.98
CA ARG A 412 -40.98 27.45 -22.89
C ARG A 412 -40.68 28.70 -22.05
N SER A 413 -41.32 29.82 -22.40
CA SER A 413 -41.06 31.15 -21.84
C SER A 413 -42.25 31.70 -21.06
N ARG A 414 -41.99 32.56 -20.04
CA ARG A 414 -42.73 33.83 -19.75
C ARG A 414 -42.31 34.53 -18.42
N SER A 415 -41.75 35.74 -18.56
CA SER A 415 -42.10 37.02 -17.90
C SER A 415 -42.57 37.14 -16.43
N GLU A 416 -41.99 38.15 -15.74
CA GLU A 416 -42.59 39.04 -14.69
C GLU A 416 -42.85 38.49 -13.26
N SER A 417 -42.84 39.27 -12.16
CA SER A 417 -42.29 40.61 -11.83
C SER A 417 -42.34 40.90 -10.30
N SER A 418 -41.86 42.08 -9.84
CA SER A 418 -42.13 42.75 -8.52
C SER A 418 -41.46 42.18 -7.23
N LEU A 419 -41.44 42.86 -6.07
CA LEU A 419 -40.92 44.20 -5.66
C LEU A 419 -41.05 44.35 -4.11
N GLY A 420 -40.17 45.07 -3.40
CA GLY A 420 -40.42 45.44 -1.98
C GLY A 420 -39.17 45.61 -1.09
N ALA A 421 -39.23 46.50 -0.08
CA ALA A 421 -38.10 47.36 0.35
C ALA A 421 -38.21 47.92 1.79
N PHE A 422 -37.15 48.65 2.23
CA PHE A 422 -37.01 49.47 3.47
C PHE A 422 -36.88 48.69 4.81
N GLU A 423 -36.28 49.19 5.92
CA GLU A 423 -35.71 50.52 6.26
C GLU A 423 -34.51 50.46 7.29
N ASN A 424 -34.11 51.62 7.86
CA ASN A 424 -32.82 51.95 8.54
C ASN A 424 -32.73 51.51 10.06
N ASP A 425 -31.81 51.90 10.96
CA ASP A 425 -30.97 53.12 11.09
C ASP A 425 -29.78 53.07 12.12
N ASP A 426 -28.85 54.04 11.97
CA ASP A 426 -27.81 54.71 12.83
C ASP A 426 -27.56 54.38 14.35
N SER A 427 -26.46 54.78 15.06
CA SER A 427 -25.19 55.49 14.73
C SER A 427 -24.10 55.54 15.87
N TYR A 428 -22.82 55.76 15.46
CA TYR A 428 -21.72 56.57 16.07
C TYR A 428 -20.89 56.23 17.35
N THR A 429 -19.74 56.95 17.47
CA THR A 429 -18.45 56.68 18.18
C THR A 429 -18.04 57.89 19.09
N PRO A 430 -16.77 58.33 19.42
CA PRO A 430 -15.38 57.79 19.29
C PRO A 430 -14.31 58.08 20.42
N GLN A 431 -13.13 57.41 20.34
CA GLN A 431 -11.73 57.86 20.68
C GLN A 431 -11.29 58.27 22.13
N ALA A 432 -9.99 58.34 22.54
CA ALA A 432 -8.72 57.64 22.18
C ALA A 432 -7.48 58.06 23.05
N ASN A 433 -6.36 57.28 22.98
CA ASN A 433 -4.93 57.66 23.24
C ASN A 433 -4.48 57.95 24.72
N TYR A 434 -3.20 57.87 25.17
CA TYR A 434 -1.88 57.49 24.57
C TYR A 434 -0.78 57.14 25.64
N ARG A 435 0.16 56.22 25.33
CA ARG A 435 1.60 56.08 25.80
C ARG A 435 1.98 56.11 27.31
N MET A 436 3.19 55.74 27.79
CA MET A 436 4.21 54.68 27.49
C MET A 436 5.37 54.74 28.55
N ARG A 437 6.10 53.63 28.81
CA ARG A 437 7.47 53.48 29.41
C ARG A 437 7.69 53.40 30.95
N SER A 438 7.84 52.15 31.43
CA SER A 438 9.00 51.56 32.16
C SER A 438 9.91 52.39 33.10
N ASN A 439 9.98 52.04 34.41
CA ASN A 439 11.20 51.84 35.27
C ASN A 439 10.86 51.72 36.79
N ILE A 440 11.70 51.26 37.74
CA ILE A 440 12.64 50.10 37.81
C ILE A 440 13.12 49.83 39.29
N LEU A 441 13.59 48.61 39.61
CA LEU A 441 14.39 48.17 40.81
C LEU A 441 13.86 48.30 42.28
N ARG A 442 13.94 47.16 43.01
CA ARG A 442 14.32 46.95 44.45
C ARG A 442 13.44 47.51 45.61
N ALA A 443 13.55 47.06 46.88
CA ALA A 443 13.81 45.73 47.49
C ALA A 443 13.76 45.81 49.05
N GLY A 444 13.25 44.76 49.73
CA GLY A 444 13.34 44.58 51.21
C GLY A 444 12.38 45.44 52.05
N GLN A 445 12.20 45.23 53.36
CA GLN A 445 12.53 44.08 54.23
C GLN A 445 11.59 44.09 55.49
N ALA A 446 11.64 43.09 56.38
CA ALA A 446 10.53 42.80 57.32
C ALA A 446 10.77 43.10 58.81
N ALA A 447 9.67 43.32 59.56
CA ALA A 447 9.52 43.28 61.01
C ALA A 447 8.00 43.35 61.36
N ASN A 448 7.42 42.89 62.47
CA ASN A 448 7.63 41.85 63.49
C ASN A 448 6.55 42.12 64.57
N CYS A 449 5.85 41.12 65.13
CA CYS A 449 5.47 41.06 66.57
C CYS A 449 4.63 39.81 66.99
N ARG A 450 4.78 39.44 68.26
CA ARG A 450 4.24 38.31 69.09
C ARG A 450 4.52 38.68 70.59
N PRO A 451 4.25 37.91 71.70
CA PRO A 451 4.01 36.46 71.94
C PRO A 451 2.52 36.14 72.22
N HIS A 452 2.00 35.19 73.03
CA HIS A 452 2.41 34.19 74.07
C HIS A 452 1.69 32.84 73.80
N LEU A 453 2.17 31.62 74.09
CA LEU A 453 2.84 30.90 75.22
C LEU A 453 1.89 30.14 76.17
N LEU A 454 1.94 28.79 76.12
CA LEU A 454 2.12 27.87 77.26
C LEU A 454 2.44 26.43 76.76
N SER A 455 2.68 25.45 77.66
CA SER A 455 3.67 24.37 77.42
C SER A 455 3.24 22.91 77.68
N SER A 456 3.56 22.02 76.71
CA SER A 456 4.09 20.62 76.82
C SER A 456 3.56 19.61 77.86
N LEU A 457 3.15 18.40 77.42
CA LEU A 457 3.95 17.15 77.52
C LEU A 457 3.22 15.86 77.01
N ARG A 458 4.00 14.99 76.32
CA ARG A 458 3.94 13.51 76.17
C ARG A 458 2.64 12.71 75.85
N GLN A 459 2.74 12.00 74.71
CA GLN A 459 2.46 10.56 74.50
C GLN A 459 1.01 10.01 74.64
N SER A 460 0.37 9.76 73.48
CA SER A 460 -0.50 8.59 73.29
C SER A 460 -0.49 8.10 71.82
N SER A 461 -0.25 6.80 71.64
CA SER A 461 -0.27 6.00 70.41
C SER A 461 -1.06 6.53 69.19
N PHE A 462 -0.39 6.73 68.06
CA PHE A 462 -1.04 6.62 66.74
C PHE A 462 -1.34 5.15 66.44
N GLN A 463 -2.60 4.81 66.19
CA GLN A 463 -2.97 3.48 65.73
C GLN A 463 -2.58 3.31 64.25
N ALA A 464 -1.60 2.44 63.99
CA ALA A 464 -1.32 2.01 62.62
C ALA A 464 -2.49 1.16 62.10
N ARG A 465 -3.38 1.77 61.29
CA ARG A 465 -4.31 1.01 60.47
C ARG A 465 -3.50 0.18 59.47
N ARG A 466 -3.38 -1.12 59.75
CA ARG A 466 -2.88 -2.09 58.77
C ARG A 466 -3.89 -2.18 57.64
N CYS A 467 -3.69 -1.39 56.58
CA CYS A 467 -4.18 -1.80 55.27
C CYS A 467 -3.50 -3.13 54.95
N LEU A 468 -4.29 -4.20 54.82
CA LEU A 468 -3.78 -5.46 54.31
C LEU A 468 -3.44 -5.23 52.84
N ALA A 469 -2.16 -5.00 52.57
CA ALA A 469 -1.64 -5.15 51.21
C ALA A 469 -1.78 -6.62 50.85
N THR A 470 -2.84 -6.95 50.10
CA THR A 470 -2.89 -8.18 49.33
C THR A 470 -1.79 -8.11 48.29
N SER A 471 -0.62 -8.66 48.63
CA SER A 471 0.32 -9.09 47.61
C SER A 471 -0.41 -10.14 46.77
N HIS A 472 -0.88 -9.73 45.60
CA HIS A 472 -0.90 -10.68 44.50
C HIS A 472 0.55 -11.14 44.33
N ASP A 473 0.79 -12.43 44.52
CA ASP A 473 1.99 -13.04 43.97
C ASP A 473 2.05 -12.65 42.48
N PRO A 474 3.16 -12.09 41.98
CA PRO A 474 3.23 -11.70 40.59
C PRO A 474 2.98 -12.94 39.72
N PRO A 475 2.11 -12.87 38.69
CA PRO A 475 1.89 -13.99 37.79
C PRO A 475 3.25 -14.49 37.29
N THR A 476 3.44 -15.80 37.36
CA THR A 476 4.77 -16.46 37.36
C THR A 476 5.69 -15.82 36.35
N ALA A 477 6.72 -15.12 36.84
CA ALA A 477 7.48 -14.16 36.06
C ALA A 477 7.91 -14.76 34.71
N ARG A 478 7.28 -14.28 33.63
CA ARG A 478 7.71 -14.55 32.26
C ARG A 478 9.22 -14.33 32.20
N ASN A 479 9.96 -15.27 31.61
CA ASN A 479 11.39 -15.09 31.30
C ASN A 479 11.56 -14.10 30.15
N VAL A 480 11.11 -12.86 30.38
CA VAL A 480 11.34 -11.72 29.52
C VAL A 480 12.83 -11.44 29.56
N ASP A 481 13.49 -11.50 28.39
CA ASP A 481 14.86 -10.99 28.28
C ASP A 481 14.85 -9.46 28.42
N LEU A 482 14.87 -9.00 29.66
CA LEU A 482 15.00 -7.59 30.00
C LEU A 482 16.38 -7.04 29.63
N ALA A 483 17.39 -7.88 29.37
CA ALA A 483 18.72 -7.39 28.99
C ALA A 483 18.73 -6.86 27.54
N SER A 484 18.22 -7.61 26.56
CA SER A 484 18.07 -7.12 25.16
C SER A 484 16.97 -6.06 24.97
N ARG A 485 16.18 -5.80 26.00
CA ARG A 485 15.13 -4.76 26.04
C ARG A 485 15.57 -3.50 26.79
N THR A 486 16.62 -3.57 27.62
CA THR A 486 17.17 -2.41 28.34
C THR A 486 18.14 -1.65 27.43
N PRO A 487 18.05 -0.30 27.31
CA PRO A 487 19.03 0.48 26.56
C PRO A 487 20.44 0.29 27.13
N PRO A 488 21.50 0.32 26.32
CA PRO A 488 22.88 0.21 26.79
C PRO A 488 23.36 1.51 27.46
N TYR A 489 22.66 1.98 28.49
CA TYR A 489 22.77 3.31 29.07
C TYR A 489 24.21 3.71 29.44
N ALA A 490 25.05 2.78 29.91
CA ALA A 490 26.46 3.07 30.19
C ALA A 490 27.25 3.49 28.93
N LYS A 491 27.02 2.80 27.78
CA LYS A 491 27.57 3.14 26.46
C LYS A 491 27.03 4.50 26.00
N LEU A 492 25.71 4.70 26.10
CA LEU A 492 25.05 5.92 25.62
C LEU A 492 25.46 7.16 26.43
N LEU A 493 25.54 7.07 27.76
CA LEU A 493 25.98 8.17 28.63
C LEU A 493 27.45 8.52 28.38
N SER A 494 28.34 7.51 28.26
CA SER A 494 29.74 7.75 27.89
C SER A 494 29.87 8.38 26.50
N ARG A 495 28.99 8.03 25.56
CA ARG A 495 28.96 8.66 24.24
C ARG A 495 28.41 10.10 24.30
N LEU A 496 27.42 10.39 25.13
CA LEU A 496 26.93 11.75 25.38
C LEU A 496 28.05 12.67 25.93
N GLU A 497 28.89 12.16 26.84
CA GLU A 497 30.09 12.87 27.32
C GLU A 497 31.10 13.17 26.19
N GLN A 498 31.30 12.22 25.27
CA GLN A 498 32.14 12.42 24.07
C GLN A 498 31.53 13.47 23.12
N VAL A 499 30.21 13.42 22.89
CA VAL A 499 29.49 14.42 22.07
C VAL A 499 29.64 15.82 22.66
N ARG A 500 29.45 15.98 23.98
CA ARG A 500 29.67 17.28 24.65
C ARG A 500 31.12 17.72 24.67
N ARG A 501 32.10 16.80 24.60
CA ARG A 501 33.52 17.13 24.41
C ARG A 501 33.79 17.66 23.00
N VAL A 502 33.23 17.01 21.97
CA VAL A 502 33.41 17.40 20.55
C VAL A 502 32.68 18.71 20.22
N LEU A 503 31.46 18.90 20.72
CA LEU A 503 30.62 20.08 20.42
C LEU A 503 30.77 21.25 21.40
N GLY A 504 31.52 21.07 22.49
CA GLY A 504 31.61 22.00 23.62
C GLY A 504 30.47 21.83 24.62
N SER A 505 30.80 21.73 25.91
CA SER A 505 29.85 21.38 26.99
C SER A 505 28.80 22.47 27.29
N SER A 506 28.97 23.68 26.77
CA SER A 506 27.98 24.76 26.87
C SER A 506 26.91 24.71 25.77
N ARG A 507 27.01 23.77 24.81
CA ARG A 507 25.99 23.60 23.78
C ARG A 507 24.77 22.86 24.35
N GLN A 508 23.62 23.50 24.26
CA GLN A 508 22.33 22.87 24.53
C GLN A 508 21.95 21.97 23.34
N LEU A 509 21.49 20.76 23.65
CA LEU A 509 21.03 19.74 22.69
C LEU A 509 19.55 19.41 22.94
N THR A 510 18.77 19.27 21.87
CA THR A 510 17.39 18.74 21.99
C THR A 510 17.42 17.26 22.38
N LEU A 511 16.28 16.67 22.76
CA LEU A 511 16.20 15.25 23.07
C LEU A 511 16.63 14.38 21.87
N ALA A 512 16.15 14.72 20.69
CA ALA A 512 16.50 14.04 19.45
C ALA A 512 18.01 14.08 19.17
N GLU A 513 18.66 15.23 19.38
CA GLU A 513 20.11 15.37 19.24
C GLU A 513 20.87 14.55 20.29
N LYS A 514 20.44 14.57 21.56
CA LYS A 514 21.05 13.76 22.62
C LYS A 514 21.01 12.28 22.32
N ILE A 515 19.86 11.75 21.91
CA ILE A 515 19.71 10.32 21.60
C ILE A 515 20.49 9.99 20.32
N LEU A 516 20.28 10.68 19.19
CA LEU A 516 21.01 10.39 17.94
C LEU A 516 22.54 10.44 18.14
N TYR A 517 23.06 11.49 18.76
CA TYR A 517 24.51 11.67 18.85
C TYR A 517 25.16 10.67 19.83
N SER A 518 24.40 10.15 20.80
CA SER A 518 24.84 9.07 21.69
C SER A 518 24.89 7.69 21.02
N HIS A 519 24.29 7.53 19.84
CA HIS A 519 24.35 6.31 19.02
C HIS A 519 25.39 6.39 17.89
N LEU A 520 26.21 7.44 17.83
CA LEU A 520 27.24 7.56 16.80
C LEU A 520 28.39 6.56 17.01
N GLU A 521 28.87 5.98 15.91
CA GLU A 521 30.10 5.18 15.86
C GLU A 521 31.32 6.06 16.20
N SER A 522 31.39 7.23 15.57
CA SER A 522 32.36 8.29 15.87
C SER A 522 31.69 9.67 15.88
N PRO A 523 31.52 10.30 17.06
CA PRO A 523 31.01 11.67 17.16
C PRO A 523 31.87 12.69 16.42
N GLU A 524 33.19 12.55 16.46
CA GLU A 524 34.09 13.51 15.80
C GLU A 524 33.97 13.42 14.27
N GLU A 525 33.98 12.21 13.71
CA GLU A 525 33.79 12.00 12.27
C GLU A 525 32.41 12.51 11.79
N SER A 526 31.34 12.13 12.50
CA SER A 526 29.97 12.41 12.05
C SER A 526 29.53 13.86 12.29
N LEU A 527 30.07 14.53 13.32
CA LEU A 527 29.60 15.87 13.71
C LEU A 527 30.51 17.00 13.23
N MET A 528 31.78 16.76 12.90
CA MET A 528 32.73 17.82 12.50
C MET A 528 32.95 17.91 10.98
N ASN A 529 32.82 16.81 10.25
CA ASN A 529 33.04 16.78 8.80
C ASN A 529 31.89 17.43 8.04
N ASN A 530 32.19 18.37 7.14
CA ASN A 530 31.24 19.14 6.33
C ASN A 530 30.22 20.01 7.12
N THR A 531 30.40 20.20 8.43
CA THR A 531 29.47 20.94 9.31
C THR A 531 29.99 22.31 9.79
N ASN A 532 31.04 22.88 9.18
CA ASN A 532 31.72 24.08 9.69
C ASN A 532 32.17 23.94 11.16
N GLY A 533 32.81 22.81 11.47
CA GLY A 533 33.30 22.48 12.82
C GLY A 533 32.16 22.32 13.82
N GLY A 534 31.16 21.52 13.48
CA GLY A 534 30.00 21.23 14.33
C GLY A 534 28.94 22.34 14.40
N ARG A 535 29.17 23.53 13.81
CA ARG A 535 28.18 24.63 13.87
C ARG A 535 26.90 24.30 13.09
N ASN A 536 27.06 23.76 11.88
CA ASN A 536 26.00 23.48 10.93
C ASN A 536 25.82 21.96 10.79
N ILE A 537 25.28 21.28 11.81
CA ILE A 537 25.06 19.82 11.78
C ILE A 537 23.73 19.47 11.10
N ARG A 538 22.61 20.07 11.55
CA ARG A 538 21.26 19.76 11.07
C ARG A 538 21.12 20.07 9.57
N GLY A 539 20.59 19.11 8.82
CA GLY A 539 20.48 19.15 7.36
C GLY A 539 21.80 18.97 6.59
N GLN A 540 22.94 18.77 7.26
CA GLN A 540 24.27 18.77 6.62
C GLN A 540 25.14 17.56 6.97
N ALA A 541 25.24 17.18 8.24
CA ALA A 541 25.98 15.99 8.65
C ALA A 541 25.35 14.71 8.12
N ASN A 542 26.19 13.74 7.77
CA ASN A 542 25.78 12.36 7.52
C ASN A 542 26.19 11.55 8.75
N LEU A 543 25.21 11.20 9.59
CA LEU A 543 25.41 10.57 10.89
C LEU A 543 25.63 9.06 10.71
N LYS A 544 26.78 8.54 11.14
CA LYS A 544 27.08 7.10 11.17
C LYS A 544 26.62 6.50 12.49
N LEU A 545 25.43 5.93 12.50
CA LEU A 545 24.71 5.49 13.69
C LEU A 545 24.81 3.97 13.88
N LYS A 546 24.83 3.53 15.14
CA LYS A 546 24.69 2.14 15.57
C LYS A 546 23.38 1.98 16.35
N PRO A 547 22.29 1.51 15.71
CA PRO A 547 21.02 1.21 16.38
C PRO A 547 21.18 0.11 17.43
N ASP A 548 20.33 0.10 18.45
CA ASP A 548 20.36 -0.93 19.50
C ASP A 548 19.65 -2.22 19.06
N ARG A 549 18.62 -2.13 18.21
CA ARG A 549 17.81 -3.27 17.75
C ARG A 549 17.04 -3.01 16.45
N VAL A 550 16.55 -4.10 15.85
CA VAL A 550 15.73 -4.11 14.63
C VAL A 550 14.34 -4.70 14.89
N ALA A 551 13.31 -4.18 14.21
CA ALA A 551 11.97 -4.78 14.16
C ALA A 551 11.50 -4.88 12.70
N MET A 552 10.94 -6.03 12.31
CA MET A 552 10.50 -6.30 10.94
C MET A 552 9.09 -6.89 10.90
N GLN A 553 8.28 -6.49 9.92
CA GLN A 553 6.97 -7.10 9.63
C GLN A 553 7.07 -8.06 8.44
N ASP A 554 6.22 -9.08 8.40
CA ASP A 554 6.29 -10.21 7.44
C ASP A 554 6.40 -9.80 5.95
N ALA A 555 5.68 -8.77 5.51
CA ALA A 555 5.70 -8.26 4.13
C ALA A 555 7.02 -7.54 3.73
N SER A 556 7.91 -7.25 4.69
CA SER A 556 9.24 -6.66 4.47
C SER A 556 10.38 -7.56 4.93
N ALA A 557 10.18 -8.29 6.03
CA ALA A 557 11.10 -9.28 6.60
C ALA A 557 11.54 -10.31 5.56
N GLN A 558 10.65 -10.71 4.65
CA GLN A 558 10.97 -11.55 3.49
C GLN A 558 12.24 -11.08 2.76
N MET A 559 12.27 -9.81 2.32
CA MET A 559 13.37 -9.27 1.52
C MET A 559 14.57 -8.82 2.38
N ALA A 560 14.34 -8.39 3.62
CA ALA A 560 15.42 -8.10 4.57
C ALA A 560 16.23 -9.36 4.92
N LEU A 561 15.56 -10.49 5.18
CA LEU A 561 16.21 -11.75 5.54
C LEU A 561 16.89 -12.41 4.33
N LEU A 562 16.27 -12.37 3.14
CA LEU A 562 16.92 -12.86 1.91
C LEU A 562 18.20 -12.07 1.58
N GLN A 563 18.24 -10.76 1.89
CA GLN A 563 19.46 -9.98 1.82
C GLN A 563 20.45 -10.42 2.92
N PHE A 564 20.04 -10.47 4.19
CA PHE A 564 20.89 -10.90 5.31
C PHE A 564 21.56 -12.28 5.10
N MET A 565 20.82 -13.24 4.55
CA MET A 565 21.33 -14.58 4.19
C MET A 565 22.56 -14.51 3.29
N SER A 566 22.60 -13.57 2.33
CA SER A 566 23.73 -13.40 1.41
C SER A 566 24.99 -12.81 2.06
N CYS A 567 24.89 -12.19 3.24
CA CYS A 567 26.04 -11.79 4.05
C CYS A 567 26.80 -12.99 4.64
N GLY A 568 26.15 -14.16 4.73
CA GLY A 568 26.76 -15.40 5.23
C GLY A 568 27.16 -15.35 6.71
N LEU A 569 26.50 -14.52 7.53
CA LEU A 569 26.70 -14.49 8.98
C LEU A 569 25.90 -15.60 9.69
N PRO A 570 26.36 -16.10 10.85
CA PRO A 570 25.68 -17.17 11.57
C PRO A 570 24.48 -16.68 12.41
N SER A 571 24.48 -15.42 12.83
CA SER A 571 23.42 -14.80 13.63
C SER A 571 23.41 -13.29 13.40
N THR A 572 22.33 -12.64 13.82
CA THR A 572 22.25 -11.16 13.86
C THR A 572 23.19 -10.57 14.92
N ALA A 573 23.70 -9.37 14.69
CA ALA A 573 24.64 -8.67 15.57
C ALA A 573 23.97 -7.77 16.62
N VAL A 574 22.70 -7.42 16.41
CA VAL A 574 21.82 -6.71 17.35
C VAL A 574 20.52 -7.47 17.53
N PRO A 575 19.85 -7.39 18.68
CA PRO A 575 18.53 -8.01 18.89
C PRO A 575 17.54 -7.64 17.77
N ALA A 576 16.81 -8.64 17.29
CA ALA A 576 15.88 -8.48 16.18
C ALA A 576 14.56 -9.22 16.47
N SER A 577 13.45 -8.71 15.94
CA SER A 577 12.14 -9.38 16.03
C SER A 577 11.35 -9.30 14.71
N ILE A 578 10.70 -10.41 14.33
CA ILE A 578 9.80 -10.52 13.17
C ILE A 578 8.35 -10.60 13.65
N HIS A 579 7.43 -9.90 12.98
CA HIS A 579 6.01 -9.82 13.32
C HIS A 579 5.15 -10.21 12.12
N CYS A 580 4.20 -11.14 12.31
CA CYS A 580 3.35 -11.67 11.23
C CYS A 580 1.95 -11.03 11.22
N ASP A 581 1.88 -9.79 10.71
CA ASP A 581 0.69 -8.94 10.79
C ASP A 581 0.16 -8.40 9.44
N HIS A 582 0.99 -8.26 8.38
CA HIS A 582 0.51 -7.71 7.10
C HIS A 582 -0.07 -8.76 6.15
N MET A 583 0.16 -10.06 6.40
CA MET A 583 -0.36 -11.15 5.57
C MET A 583 -1.66 -11.78 6.10
N ILE A 584 -2.32 -11.15 7.08
CA ILE A 584 -3.67 -11.50 7.55
C ILE A 584 -4.73 -10.65 6.83
N VAL A 585 -5.79 -11.28 6.33
CA VAL A 585 -6.91 -10.60 5.65
C VAL A 585 -8.14 -10.60 6.56
N GLY A 586 -8.52 -9.44 7.09
CA GLY A 586 -9.78 -9.28 7.82
C GLY A 586 -10.97 -9.10 6.87
N GLU A 587 -11.96 -10.01 6.93
CA GLU A 587 -13.17 -9.98 6.10
C GLU A 587 -14.39 -10.61 6.80
N LYS A 588 -14.21 -11.72 7.53
CA LYS A 588 -15.30 -12.52 8.14
C LYS A 588 -15.19 -12.69 9.66
N GLY A 589 -14.10 -12.24 10.28
CA GLY A 589 -13.81 -12.38 11.70
C GLY A 589 -12.69 -13.39 11.97
N ALA A 590 -11.96 -13.20 13.08
CA ALA A 590 -10.68 -13.86 13.37
C ALA A 590 -10.72 -15.39 13.21
N ASP A 591 -11.76 -16.06 13.70
CA ASP A 591 -11.92 -17.53 13.66
C ASP A 591 -11.95 -18.11 12.24
N THR A 592 -12.35 -17.30 11.25
CA THR A 592 -12.34 -17.66 9.83
C THR A 592 -11.09 -17.12 9.12
N ASP A 593 -10.78 -15.85 9.39
CA ASP A 593 -9.76 -15.08 8.67
C ASP A 593 -8.33 -15.52 8.98
N LEU A 594 -8.02 -15.79 10.26
CA LEU A 594 -6.67 -16.16 10.70
C LEU A 594 -6.26 -17.56 10.21
N PRO A 595 -7.07 -18.64 10.36
CA PRO A 595 -6.70 -19.96 9.82
C PRO A 595 -6.55 -19.96 8.29
N GLN A 596 -7.41 -19.22 7.57
CA GLN A 596 -7.29 -19.09 6.10
C GLN A 596 -6.03 -18.32 5.70
N SER A 597 -5.70 -17.24 6.42
CA SER A 597 -4.49 -16.46 6.18
C SER A 597 -3.21 -17.25 6.48
N ILE A 598 -3.21 -18.08 7.54
CA ILE A 598 -2.12 -19.02 7.86
C ILE A 598 -1.96 -20.04 6.74
N ALA A 599 -3.04 -20.69 6.30
CA ALA A 599 -2.99 -21.68 5.22
C ALA A 599 -2.52 -21.06 3.88
N GLY A 600 -3.04 -19.89 3.51
CA GLY A 600 -2.70 -19.19 2.26
C GLY A 600 -1.29 -18.59 2.20
N ASN A 601 -0.61 -18.44 3.34
CA ASN A 601 0.73 -17.86 3.45
C ASN A 601 1.76 -18.77 4.13
N LYS A 602 1.43 -20.05 4.36
CA LYS A 602 2.27 -21.01 5.09
C LYS A 602 3.73 -21.01 4.60
N GLU A 603 3.98 -21.03 3.29
CA GLU A 603 5.34 -20.98 2.72
C GLU A 603 6.16 -19.76 3.18
N VAL A 604 5.52 -18.60 3.34
CA VAL A 604 6.18 -17.37 3.84
C VAL A 604 6.40 -17.45 5.34
N PHE A 605 5.44 -17.97 6.11
CA PHE A 605 5.59 -18.11 7.56
C PHE A 605 6.64 -19.17 7.93
N ASP A 606 6.68 -20.31 7.22
CA ASP A 606 7.71 -21.35 7.34
C ASP A 606 9.12 -20.78 7.08
N PHE A 607 9.26 -19.94 6.05
CA PHE A 607 10.51 -19.24 5.75
C PHE A 607 10.91 -18.28 6.88
N LEU A 608 9.99 -17.42 7.33
CA LEU A 608 10.27 -16.42 8.36
C LEU A 608 10.63 -17.08 9.70
N GLU A 609 9.93 -18.14 10.09
CA GLU A 609 10.19 -18.89 11.33
C GLU A 609 11.52 -19.66 11.26
N SER A 610 11.81 -20.34 10.14
CA SER A 610 13.09 -21.06 9.98
C SER A 610 14.29 -20.13 9.88
N ALA A 611 14.18 -18.99 9.20
CA ALA A 611 15.18 -17.94 9.21
C ALA A 611 15.39 -17.35 10.62
N ALA A 612 14.31 -17.12 11.37
CA ALA A 612 14.37 -16.58 12.71
C ALA A 612 15.11 -17.51 13.68
N LYS A 613 14.77 -18.81 13.65
CA LYS A 613 15.45 -19.87 14.41
C LYS A 613 16.92 -19.99 14.03
N LYS A 614 17.27 -19.94 12.75
CA LYS A 614 18.67 -20.03 12.30
C LYS A 614 19.52 -18.86 12.79
N TYR A 615 18.99 -17.63 12.73
CA TYR A 615 19.76 -16.40 12.92
C TYR A 615 19.59 -15.72 14.29
N GLY A 616 18.79 -16.29 15.19
CA GLY A 616 18.59 -15.78 16.56
C GLY A 616 17.71 -14.53 16.60
N ILE A 617 16.51 -14.62 16.01
CA ILE A 617 15.55 -13.52 15.89
C ILE A 617 14.26 -13.91 16.63
N GLU A 618 13.69 -13.04 17.45
CA GLU A 618 12.39 -13.30 18.10
C GLU A 618 11.27 -13.33 17.04
N PHE A 619 10.62 -14.47 16.81
CA PHE A 619 9.52 -14.60 15.83
C PHE A 619 8.16 -14.58 16.53
N TRP A 620 7.36 -13.54 16.28
CA TRP A 620 5.96 -13.45 16.68
C TRP A 620 5.08 -14.10 15.59
N PRO A 621 4.33 -15.17 15.93
CA PRO A 621 3.56 -15.93 14.96
C PRO A 621 2.31 -15.17 14.46
N PRO A 622 1.70 -15.63 13.36
CA PRO A 622 0.52 -14.96 12.79
C PRO A 622 -0.64 -14.93 13.78
N GLY A 623 -1.23 -13.76 14.00
CA GLY A 623 -2.29 -13.51 14.98
C GLY A 623 -1.82 -12.88 16.30
N ALA A 624 -0.51 -12.86 16.58
CA ALA A 624 0.00 -12.38 17.87
C ALA A 624 -0.12 -10.86 18.11
N GLY A 625 -0.09 -10.06 17.05
CA GLY A 625 -0.26 -8.60 17.15
C GLY A 625 0.40 -7.81 16.03
N ILE A 626 -0.02 -6.56 15.89
CA ILE A 626 0.54 -5.59 14.96
C ILE A 626 1.88 -5.09 15.50
N ILE A 627 2.91 -5.08 14.65
CA ILE A 627 4.31 -4.80 15.00
C ILE A 627 4.49 -3.63 15.97
N HIS A 628 3.80 -2.51 15.74
CA HIS A 628 3.96 -1.28 16.51
C HIS A 628 3.40 -1.35 17.93
N GLN A 629 2.33 -2.14 18.13
CA GLN A 629 1.77 -2.39 19.45
C GLN A 629 2.68 -3.35 20.22
N SER A 630 3.05 -4.48 19.60
CA SER A 630 4.00 -5.45 20.14
C SER A 630 5.33 -4.78 20.51
N VAL A 631 5.86 -3.87 19.68
CA VAL A 631 7.06 -3.08 19.96
C VAL A 631 6.88 -2.11 21.13
N LEU A 632 5.74 -1.41 21.24
CA LEU A 632 5.49 -0.53 22.39
C LEU A 632 5.41 -1.34 23.70
N GLU A 633 4.73 -2.49 23.67
CA GLU A 633 4.50 -3.40 24.81
C GLU A 633 5.74 -4.17 25.26
N ASN A 634 6.67 -4.48 24.34
CA ASN A 634 7.80 -5.37 24.63
C ASN A 634 9.18 -4.72 24.51
N TYR A 635 9.37 -3.82 23.53
CA TYR A 635 10.70 -3.51 22.99
C TYR A 635 11.10 -2.04 23.06
N SER A 636 10.16 -1.09 23.08
CA SER A 636 10.49 0.33 23.26
C SER A 636 10.88 0.62 24.71
N ALA A 637 11.87 1.49 24.87
CA ALA A 637 12.32 2.00 26.16
C ALA A 637 12.93 3.41 25.98
N PRO A 638 12.86 4.28 27.02
CA PRO A 638 13.37 5.64 26.93
C PRO A 638 14.86 5.67 26.59
N GLY A 639 15.21 6.29 25.46
CA GLY A 639 16.58 6.45 24.99
C GLY A 639 17.10 5.37 24.03
N LEU A 640 16.32 4.34 23.67
CA LEU A 640 16.72 3.40 22.61
C LEU A 640 16.84 4.08 21.25
N MET A 641 17.67 3.50 20.38
CA MET A 641 17.55 3.65 18.92
C MET A 641 17.09 2.34 18.26
N ILE A 642 15.98 2.38 17.52
CA ILE A 642 15.37 1.23 16.84
C ILE A 642 15.23 1.52 15.34
N LEU A 643 15.60 0.56 14.49
CA LEU A 643 15.18 0.57 13.07
C LEU A 643 14.00 -0.37 12.86
N GLY A 644 12.94 0.14 12.21
CA GLY A 644 11.77 -0.66 11.84
C GLY A 644 11.58 -0.69 10.33
N THR A 645 11.34 -1.87 9.73
CA THR A 645 11.07 -1.97 8.28
C THR A 645 9.63 -1.60 7.89
N ASP A 646 9.04 -0.65 8.61
CA ASP A 646 7.73 -0.06 8.34
C ASP A 646 7.69 1.45 8.62
N SER A 647 6.80 2.19 7.95
CA SER A 647 6.68 3.64 8.10
C SER A 647 6.16 4.11 9.46
N HIS A 648 5.34 3.32 10.16
CA HIS A 648 4.68 3.72 11.41
C HIS A 648 5.47 3.37 12.68
N SER A 649 6.67 2.84 12.50
CA SER A 649 7.65 2.55 13.56
C SER A 649 7.89 3.72 14.57
N PRO A 650 7.80 5.01 14.19
CA PRO A 650 7.77 6.14 15.14
C PRO A 650 6.78 6.04 16.30
N ASN A 651 5.73 5.19 16.23
CA ASN A 651 4.84 4.84 17.34
C ASN A 651 5.58 4.61 18.67
N ALA A 652 6.70 3.88 18.61
CA ALA A 652 7.53 3.56 19.77
C ALA A 652 8.14 4.79 20.48
N GLY A 653 8.30 5.93 19.77
CA GLY A 653 8.80 7.19 20.33
C GLY A 653 7.85 7.86 21.31
N GLY A 654 6.60 7.39 21.41
CA GLY A 654 5.70 7.72 22.52
C GLY A 654 6.23 7.29 23.89
N LEU A 655 7.11 6.27 23.93
CA LEU A 655 7.85 5.80 25.11
C LEU A 655 9.32 6.31 25.13
N GLY A 656 9.63 7.34 24.34
CA GLY A 656 10.90 8.07 24.39
C GLY A 656 12.09 7.40 23.70
N SER A 657 11.86 6.44 22.79
CA SER A 657 12.89 5.96 21.86
C SER A 657 13.01 6.86 20.62
N ILE A 658 14.12 6.77 19.89
CA ILE A 658 14.18 7.14 18.47
C ILE A 658 13.93 5.88 17.66
N THR A 659 12.78 5.81 17.00
CA THR A 659 12.42 4.67 16.16
C THR A 659 12.12 5.13 14.75
N ILE A 660 12.92 4.72 13.77
CA ILE A 660 12.88 5.25 12.40
C ILE A 660 12.44 4.16 11.42
N GLY A 661 11.53 4.52 10.52
CA GLY A 661 11.11 3.68 9.40
C GLY A 661 12.16 3.65 8.28
N VAL A 662 12.54 2.44 7.84
CA VAL A 662 13.62 2.18 6.88
C VAL A 662 13.28 1.05 5.88
N GLY A 663 14.10 0.88 4.84
CA GLY A 663 14.06 -0.30 3.96
C GLY A 663 14.75 -1.53 4.59
N GLY A 664 14.58 -2.71 3.99
CA GLY A 664 15.21 -3.94 4.47
C GLY A 664 16.74 -3.88 4.44
N ALA A 665 17.34 -3.35 3.37
CA ALA A 665 18.79 -3.15 3.25
C ALA A 665 19.38 -2.25 4.35
N ASP A 666 18.63 -1.25 4.82
CA ASP A 666 19.01 -0.37 5.94
C ASP A 666 18.89 -1.09 7.29
N ALA A 667 17.90 -1.97 7.46
CA ALA A 667 17.83 -2.85 8.63
C ALA A 667 18.98 -3.87 8.64
N VAL A 668 19.36 -4.41 7.46
CA VAL A 668 20.50 -5.33 7.32
C VAL A 668 21.82 -4.70 7.78
N ASP A 669 22.04 -3.38 7.58
CA ASP A 669 23.22 -2.70 8.16
C ASP A 669 23.34 -2.98 9.68
N ALA A 670 22.25 -2.74 10.42
CA ALA A 670 22.21 -2.94 11.86
C ALA A 670 22.33 -4.44 12.23
N LEU A 671 21.69 -5.33 11.46
CA LEU A 671 21.81 -6.79 11.67
C LEU A 671 23.25 -7.31 11.48
N VAL A 672 24.14 -6.57 10.80
CA VAL A 672 25.56 -6.93 10.62
C VAL A 672 26.55 -6.01 11.37
N ASP A 673 26.06 -5.13 12.27
CA ASP A 673 26.83 -4.06 12.95
C ASP A 673 27.58 -3.10 12.00
N ALA A 674 27.07 -2.90 10.78
CA ALA A 674 27.51 -1.81 9.93
C ALA A 674 26.90 -0.48 10.42
N PRO A 675 27.63 0.65 10.36
CA PRO A 675 27.06 1.96 10.66
C PRO A 675 25.98 2.33 9.63
N TRP A 676 24.76 2.55 10.10
CA TRP A 676 23.65 3.05 9.27
C TRP A 676 23.79 4.57 9.09
N GLU A 677 23.68 5.06 7.85
CA GLU A 677 23.90 6.47 7.53
C GLU A 677 22.59 7.27 7.46
N LEU A 678 22.43 8.24 8.37
CA LEU A 678 21.29 9.16 8.37
C LEU A 678 21.74 10.60 8.13
N LYS A 679 21.18 11.26 7.11
CA LYS A 679 21.30 12.73 6.96
C LYS A 679 20.68 13.40 8.19
N ALA A 680 21.48 14.13 8.96
CA ALA A 680 21.09 14.69 10.26
C ALA A 680 19.79 15.51 10.15
N PRO A 681 18.69 15.10 10.81
CA PRO A 681 17.43 15.84 10.70
C PRO A 681 17.51 17.25 11.31
N LYS A 682 16.61 18.12 10.86
CA LYS A 682 16.20 19.31 11.62
C LYS A 682 15.26 18.90 12.75
N ILE A 683 15.08 19.73 13.79
CA ILE A 683 14.17 19.42 14.89
C ILE A 683 12.99 20.39 14.89
N LEU A 684 11.77 19.86 14.75
CA LEU A 684 10.52 20.61 14.84
C LEU A 684 9.96 20.42 16.26
N GLY A 685 9.98 21.47 17.07
CA GLY A 685 9.44 21.44 18.42
C GLY A 685 7.92 21.64 18.40
N VAL A 686 7.16 20.72 18.97
CA VAL A 686 5.72 20.89 19.20
C VAL A 686 5.48 21.14 20.68
N LYS A 687 5.16 22.38 21.03
CA LYS A 687 4.89 22.83 22.39
C LYS A 687 3.44 22.53 22.75
N LEU A 688 3.22 21.61 23.68
CA LEU A 688 1.91 21.30 24.22
C LEU A 688 1.67 22.10 25.51
N THR A 689 0.55 22.82 25.57
CA THR A 689 0.08 23.59 26.73
C THR A 689 -1.37 23.23 27.07
N GLY A 690 -1.80 23.53 28.30
CA GLY A 690 -3.09 23.03 28.81
C GLY A 690 -3.13 21.51 28.94
N GLU A 691 -4.34 20.98 29.07
CA GLU A 691 -4.65 19.54 29.20
C GLU A 691 -5.86 19.19 28.30
N LEU A 692 -5.91 17.97 27.77
CA LEU A 692 -7.05 17.49 26.97
C LEU A 692 -8.31 17.35 27.84
N SER A 693 -9.50 17.62 27.28
CA SER A 693 -10.75 17.46 28.02
C SER A 693 -11.94 17.04 27.16
N GLY A 694 -12.93 16.40 27.80
CA GLY A 694 -14.17 15.98 27.17
C GLY A 694 -13.96 14.95 26.04
N TRP A 695 -14.34 15.34 24.82
CA TRP A 695 -14.25 14.49 23.64
C TRP A 695 -12.86 14.54 22.96
N ALA A 696 -12.01 15.51 23.29
CA ALA A 696 -10.70 15.64 22.69
C ALA A 696 -9.74 14.56 23.20
N SER A 697 -8.97 13.99 22.28
CA SER A 697 -8.13 12.81 22.46
C SER A 697 -6.70 13.06 21.97
N PRO A 698 -5.73 12.18 22.28
CA PRO A 698 -4.39 12.26 21.71
C PRO A 698 -4.38 12.20 20.17
N LYS A 699 -5.37 11.52 19.56
CA LYS A 699 -5.53 11.45 18.11
C LYS A 699 -5.77 12.84 17.50
N ASP A 700 -6.58 13.67 18.15
CA ASP A 700 -6.92 15.01 17.66
C ASP A 700 -5.71 15.95 17.60
N VAL A 701 -4.73 15.76 18.50
CA VAL A 701 -3.48 16.54 18.52
C VAL A 701 -2.70 16.34 17.22
N ILE A 702 -2.57 15.10 16.76
CA ILE A 702 -1.84 14.77 15.52
C ILE A 702 -2.70 14.96 14.26
N LEU A 703 -4.03 14.81 14.34
CA LEU A 703 -4.94 15.19 13.25
C LEU A 703 -4.87 16.69 12.96
N LYS A 704 -4.92 17.55 13.99
CA LYS A 704 -4.70 19.00 13.86
C LYS A 704 -3.31 19.32 13.31
N LEU A 705 -2.25 18.72 13.89
CA LEU A 705 -0.87 18.96 13.46
C LEU A 705 -0.63 18.54 11.99
N ALA A 706 -1.31 17.48 11.52
CA ALA A 706 -1.29 17.10 10.11
C ALA A 706 -1.86 18.20 9.20
N GLY A 707 -2.96 18.86 9.61
CA GLY A 707 -3.51 20.03 8.90
C GLY A 707 -2.57 21.24 8.89
N GLU A 708 -1.84 21.50 9.98
CA GLU A 708 -0.87 22.61 10.06
C GLU A 708 0.44 22.36 9.31
N LEU A 709 0.80 21.09 9.09
CA LEU A 709 2.03 20.70 8.39
C LEU A 709 1.84 20.33 6.93
N THR A 710 0.66 19.83 6.55
CA THR A 710 0.43 19.01 5.33
C THR A 710 1.26 17.72 5.32
N VAL A 711 0.97 16.82 4.38
CA VAL A 711 1.70 15.54 4.16
C VAL A 711 3.23 15.67 3.97
N ARG A 712 3.77 16.90 3.82
CA ARG A 712 5.20 17.15 3.60
C ARG A 712 5.87 18.02 4.67
N GLY A 713 5.15 18.62 5.62
CA GLY A 713 5.71 19.63 6.53
C GLY A 713 6.74 19.12 7.56
N GLY A 714 6.79 17.81 7.80
CA GLY A 714 7.82 17.14 8.60
C GLY A 714 9.02 16.62 7.80
N THR A 715 9.04 16.77 6.47
CA THR A 715 10.09 16.17 5.60
C THR A 715 11.49 16.65 6.00
N GLY A 716 12.35 15.70 6.41
CA GLY A 716 13.72 16.00 6.86
C GLY A 716 13.82 16.54 8.29
N PHE A 717 12.71 16.56 9.05
CA PHE A 717 12.68 16.86 10.47
C PHE A 717 12.52 15.58 11.31
N ILE A 718 12.85 15.69 12.60
CA ILE A 718 12.25 14.91 13.69
C ILE A 718 11.27 15.83 14.42
N ILE A 719 10.11 15.30 14.81
CA ILE A 719 9.13 16.06 15.61
C ILE A 719 9.37 15.73 17.10
N GLU A 720 9.72 16.74 17.88
CA GLU A 720 10.01 16.61 19.31
C GLU A 720 8.94 17.35 20.14
N TYR A 721 8.17 16.60 20.91
CA TYR A 721 7.07 17.15 21.71
C TYR A 721 7.59 17.63 23.07
N PHE A 722 7.23 18.85 23.48
CA PHE A 722 7.69 19.47 24.72
C PHE A 722 6.63 20.38 25.35
N GLY A 723 6.92 20.97 26.52
CA GLY A 723 5.98 21.83 27.24
C GLY A 723 5.17 21.10 28.32
N PRO A 724 4.37 21.82 29.13
CA PRO A 724 3.67 21.25 30.28
C PRO A 724 2.60 20.22 29.90
N GLY A 725 1.92 20.39 28.76
CA GLY A 725 0.84 19.49 28.32
C GLY A 725 1.30 18.06 28.00
N VAL A 726 2.61 17.82 27.88
CA VAL A 726 3.19 16.47 27.82
C VAL A 726 2.88 15.66 29.10
N GLN A 727 2.70 16.32 30.25
CA GLN A 727 2.49 15.65 31.53
C GLN A 727 1.05 15.14 31.71
N SER A 728 0.09 15.60 30.91
CA SER A 728 -1.31 15.15 30.94
C SER A 728 -1.63 14.06 29.90
N LEU A 729 -0.62 13.46 29.27
CA LEU A 729 -0.79 12.42 28.25
C LEU A 729 -0.39 11.04 28.77
N SER A 730 -1.15 10.03 28.36
CA SER A 730 -0.84 8.61 28.56
C SER A 730 0.32 8.16 27.66
N CYS A 731 1.00 7.08 28.04
CA CYS A 731 2.08 6.50 27.22
C CYS A 731 1.58 6.06 25.83
N THR A 732 0.36 5.53 25.75
CA THR A 732 -0.27 5.07 24.50
C THR A 732 -0.77 6.25 23.66
N GLY A 733 -1.30 7.31 24.28
CA GLY A 733 -1.65 8.55 23.60
C GLY A 733 -0.44 9.28 23.00
N MET A 734 0.70 9.28 23.70
CA MET A 734 1.97 9.74 23.14
C MET A 734 2.42 8.87 21.96
N ALA A 735 2.14 7.56 21.98
CA ALA A 735 2.41 6.66 20.85
C ALA A 735 1.50 6.94 19.64
N THR A 736 0.19 7.11 19.83
CA THR A 736 -0.77 7.57 18.80
C THR A 736 -0.29 8.82 18.08
N ILE A 737 0.18 9.82 18.85
CA ILE A 737 0.70 11.08 18.31
C ILE A 737 1.99 10.85 17.51
N CYS A 738 2.90 9.99 17.98
CA CYS A 738 4.15 9.70 17.28
C CYS A 738 3.96 8.83 16.03
N ASN A 739 3.01 7.88 16.07
CA ASN A 739 2.62 7.01 14.95
C ASN A 739 2.33 7.82 13.70
N MET A 740 1.40 8.77 13.79
CA MET A 740 0.99 9.63 12.67
C MET A 740 1.96 10.78 12.35
N GLY A 741 3.12 10.85 13.01
CA GLY A 741 4.26 11.64 12.52
C GLY A 741 4.74 11.19 11.12
N ALA A 742 4.50 9.92 10.77
CA ALA A 742 4.80 9.39 9.44
C ALA A 742 3.98 10.07 8.33
N GLU A 743 2.74 10.46 8.61
CA GLU A 743 1.80 11.04 7.62
C GLU A 743 2.19 12.46 7.19
N VAL A 744 2.95 13.19 8.00
CA VAL A 744 3.51 14.52 7.65
C VAL A 744 4.94 14.42 7.08
N GLY A 745 5.43 13.20 6.83
CA GLY A 745 6.77 12.94 6.27
C GLY A 745 7.92 13.06 7.28
N ALA A 746 7.66 13.03 8.59
CA ALA A 746 8.72 13.11 9.60
C ALA A 746 9.67 11.90 9.55
N THR A 747 10.93 12.13 9.90
CA THR A 747 11.94 11.05 10.03
C THR A 747 11.59 10.11 11.18
N THR A 748 11.16 10.71 12.30
CA THR A 748 10.46 10.07 13.43
C THR A 748 9.85 11.16 14.32
N SER A 749 9.14 10.75 15.35
CA SER A 749 8.51 11.59 16.37
C SER A 749 8.82 11.01 17.76
N LEU A 750 9.06 11.86 18.77
CA LEU A 750 9.34 11.40 20.14
C LEU A 750 8.88 12.36 21.25
N PHE A 751 8.62 11.79 22.43
CA PHE A 751 8.38 12.52 23.68
C PHE A 751 9.53 12.33 24.69
N PRO A 752 9.82 13.32 25.56
CA PRO A 752 10.76 13.17 26.67
C PRO A 752 10.24 12.25 27.78
N PHE A 753 11.15 11.75 28.62
CA PHE A 753 10.78 10.87 29.72
C PHE A 753 9.80 11.54 30.70
N SER A 754 8.59 10.98 30.77
CA SER A 754 7.42 11.49 31.45
C SER A 754 6.99 10.58 32.61
N PRO A 755 6.17 11.07 33.56
CA PRO A 755 5.63 10.23 34.63
C PRO A 755 4.80 9.04 34.10
N ALA A 756 4.08 9.21 32.99
CA ALA A 756 3.22 8.18 32.40
C ALA A 756 3.98 6.97 31.81
N HIS A 757 5.27 7.13 31.52
CA HIS A 757 6.13 6.02 31.08
C HIS A 757 6.37 4.98 32.18
N ILE A 758 6.36 5.40 33.45
CA ILE A 758 6.65 4.53 34.61
C ILE A 758 5.58 3.45 34.82
N PRO A 759 4.28 3.77 34.99
CA PRO A 759 3.25 2.76 35.19
C PRO A 759 3.06 1.89 33.93
N TYR A 760 3.26 2.43 32.73
CA TYR A 760 3.18 1.65 31.49
C TYR A 760 4.29 0.59 31.42
N LEU A 761 5.55 0.96 31.71
CA LEU A 761 6.66 0.01 31.82
C LEU A 761 6.43 -1.00 32.96
N GLN A 762 5.87 -0.59 34.09
CA GLN A 762 5.57 -1.50 35.20
C GLN A 762 4.48 -2.52 34.84
N ALA A 763 3.36 -2.08 34.26
CA ALA A 763 2.25 -2.93 33.84
C ALA A 763 2.64 -3.93 32.74
N THR A 764 3.64 -3.60 31.93
CA THR A 764 4.22 -4.47 30.88
C THR A 764 5.49 -5.21 31.36
N HIS A 765 5.62 -5.44 32.68
CA HIS A 765 6.69 -6.22 33.33
C HIS A 765 8.14 -5.69 33.12
N ARG A 766 8.31 -4.44 32.68
CA ARG A 766 9.60 -3.76 32.42
C ARG A 766 9.99 -2.79 33.56
N GLY A 767 9.63 -3.10 34.80
CA GLY A 767 9.84 -2.21 35.96
C GLY A 767 11.29 -1.79 36.22
N SER A 768 12.26 -2.68 35.98
CA SER A 768 13.70 -2.38 36.09
C SER A 768 14.18 -1.36 35.06
N ILE A 769 13.59 -1.35 33.86
CA ILE A 769 13.84 -0.36 32.81
C ILE A 769 13.28 1.00 33.25
N ALA A 770 12.08 1.03 33.84
CA ALA A 770 11.49 2.24 34.40
C ALA A 770 12.39 2.86 35.50
N GLU A 771 12.94 2.03 36.39
CA GLU A 771 13.91 2.48 37.39
C GLU A 771 15.19 3.06 36.77
N ALA A 772 15.77 2.38 35.77
CA ALA A 772 16.99 2.82 35.11
C ALA A 772 16.78 4.16 34.37
N ALA A 773 15.69 4.25 33.59
CA ALA A 773 15.27 5.48 32.93
C ALA A 773 15.02 6.61 33.94
N GLN A 774 14.32 6.34 35.05
CA GLN A 774 14.02 7.33 36.06
C GLN A 774 15.28 7.85 36.78
N LYS A 775 16.28 6.99 37.03
CA LYS A 775 17.59 7.39 37.58
C LYS A 775 18.31 8.37 36.65
N ILE A 776 18.28 8.12 35.33
CA ILE A 776 18.91 9.00 34.32
C ILE A 776 18.11 10.29 34.13
N ALA A 777 16.77 10.22 34.09
CA ALA A 777 15.92 11.40 33.95
C ALA A 777 16.00 12.37 35.14
N ASN A 778 16.46 11.89 36.31
CA ASN A 778 16.75 12.70 37.49
C ASN A 778 18.23 13.11 37.63
N SER A 779 19.10 12.72 36.69
CA SER A 779 20.50 13.16 36.67
C SER A 779 20.63 14.65 36.30
N PRO A 780 21.74 15.33 36.67
CA PRO A 780 22.02 16.71 36.25
C PRO A 780 21.92 16.85 34.73
N MET A 781 21.32 17.93 34.23
CA MET A 781 20.90 18.05 32.82
C MET A 781 22.00 17.75 31.78
N GLN A 782 23.26 18.06 32.11
CA GLN A 782 24.43 17.74 31.29
C GLN A 782 24.64 16.23 31.06
N GLN A 783 24.33 15.40 32.06
CA GLN A 783 24.37 13.92 32.01
C GLN A 783 23.02 13.31 31.61
N ASN A 784 21.97 14.12 31.47
CA ASN A 784 20.61 13.65 31.27
C ASN A 784 20.34 13.37 29.78
N LEU A 785 20.29 12.09 29.42
CA LEU A 785 20.02 11.60 28.07
C LEU A 785 18.53 11.70 27.66
N LEU A 786 17.62 11.75 28.64
CA LEU A 786 16.19 11.45 28.44
C LEU A 786 15.26 12.68 28.47
N ARG A 787 15.85 13.88 28.53
CA ARG A 787 15.16 15.17 28.48
C ARG A 787 16.00 16.15 27.64
N PRO A 788 15.38 17.07 26.86
CA PRO A 788 16.13 18.12 26.16
C PRO A 788 16.88 19.00 27.16
N ASP A 789 18.00 19.61 26.74
CA ASP A 789 18.65 20.64 27.55
C ASP A 789 17.74 21.87 27.73
N ALA A 790 17.96 22.63 28.80
CA ALA A 790 17.29 23.91 28.99
C ALA A 790 17.66 24.86 27.83
N GLU A 791 16.66 25.54 27.28
CA GLU A 791 16.83 26.47 26.14
C GLU A 791 17.38 25.80 24.85
N ALA A 792 17.22 24.48 24.71
CA ALA A 792 17.55 23.79 23.46
C ALA A 792 16.77 24.35 22.26
N ALA A 793 17.47 24.69 21.19
CA ALA A 793 16.89 25.39 20.04
C ALA A 793 16.23 24.43 19.03
N TYR A 794 15.00 24.72 18.63
CA TYR A 794 14.28 24.04 17.56
C TYR A 794 14.35 24.83 16.24
N ASP A 795 14.42 24.15 15.09
CA ASP A 795 14.47 24.78 13.75
C ASP A 795 13.12 25.41 13.36
N LYS A 796 12.02 24.86 13.89
CA LYS A 796 10.65 25.38 13.80
C LYS A 796 9.95 25.04 15.12
N VAL A 797 9.07 25.91 15.59
CA VAL A 797 8.17 25.63 16.73
C VAL A 797 6.72 25.77 16.26
N ILE A 798 5.87 24.86 16.72
CA ILE A 798 4.40 24.93 16.69
C ILE A 798 3.90 24.85 18.14
N GLU A 799 2.82 25.55 18.48
CA GLU A 799 2.20 25.48 19.80
C GLU A 799 0.73 25.06 19.71
N ILE A 800 0.36 24.04 20.50
CA ILE A 800 -1.00 23.51 20.58
C ILE A 800 -1.46 23.58 22.03
N ASN A 801 -2.45 24.43 22.31
CA ASN A 801 -3.20 24.38 23.56
C ASN A 801 -4.20 23.22 23.50
N LEU A 802 -3.96 22.18 24.32
CA LEU A 802 -4.78 20.99 24.45
C LEU A 802 -6.17 21.30 25.04
N SER A 803 -6.32 22.38 25.80
CA SER A 803 -7.60 22.79 26.40
C SER A 803 -8.46 23.65 25.47
N GLU A 804 -7.92 24.08 24.32
CA GLU A 804 -8.67 24.71 23.21
C GLU A 804 -8.90 23.73 22.05
N LEU A 805 -8.39 22.50 22.14
CA LEU A 805 -8.54 21.49 21.11
C LEU A 805 -9.91 20.82 21.19
N GLU A 806 -10.70 20.93 20.13
CA GLU A 806 -11.89 20.10 19.89
C GLU A 806 -11.53 18.85 19.04
N PRO A 807 -12.41 17.84 18.97
CA PRO A 807 -12.21 16.68 18.10
C PRO A 807 -12.06 17.06 16.62
N HIS A 808 -11.28 16.30 15.87
CA HIS A 808 -11.00 16.53 14.46
C HIS A 808 -11.33 15.30 13.60
N ILE A 809 -11.69 15.57 12.34
CA ILE A 809 -11.88 14.55 11.31
C ILE A 809 -11.04 14.96 10.09
N ASN A 810 -10.17 14.06 9.62
CA ASN A 810 -9.30 14.33 8.46
C ASN A 810 -9.67 13.42 7.28
N GLY A 811 -9.91 14.01 6.10
CA GLY A 811 -10.24 13.25 4.88
C GLY A 811 -11.07 14.02 3.86
N PRO A 812 -11.55 13.40 2.77
CA PRO A 812 -11.70 11.94 2.60
C PRO A 812 -10.55 11.16 1.93
N PHE A 813 -9.57 11.84 1.31
CA PHE A 813 -8.57 11.20 0.44
C PHE A 813 -7.10 11.48 0.80
N THR A 814 -6.87 12.22 1.89
CA THR A 814 -5.53 12.59 2.39
C THR A 814 -5.58 12.80 3.90
N PRO A 815 -4.52 12.43 4.66
CA PRO A 815 -4.55 12.48 6.13
C PRO A 815 -4.37 13.89 6.69
N ASP A 816 -4.11 14.91 5.86
CA ASP A 816 -3.90 16.31 6.24
C ASP A 816 -5.08 17.24 5.96
N LEU A 817 -6.16 16.78 5.32
CA LEU A 817 -7.39 17.58 5.11
C LEU A 817 -8.20 17.66 6.41
N SER A 818 -7.64 18.41 7.37
CA SER A 818 -8.09 18.44 8.76
C SER A 818 -9.25 19.39 8.99
N THR A 819 -10.36 18.85 9.50
CA THR A 819 -11.59 19.60 9.78
C THR A 819 -11.98 19.44 11.25
N PRO A 820 -12.11 20.53 12.03
CA PRO A 820 -12.67 20.47 13.38
C PRO A 820 -14.13 19.99 13.34
N LEU A 821 -14.54 19.15 14.30
CA LEU A 821 -15.85 18.52 14.34
C LEU A 821 -17.01 19.53 14.30
N SER A 822 -16.86 20.70 14.95
CA SER A 822 -17.81 21.81 14.88
C SER A 822 -18.16 22.29 13.46
N LYS A 823 -17.27 22.07 12.48
CA LYS A 823 -17.40 22.52 11.08
C LYS A 823 -17.67 21.38 10.10
N PHE A 824 -17.41 20.13 10.48
CA PHE A 824 -17.39 19.00 9.55
C PHE A 824 -18.71 18.78 8.81
N LYS A 825 -19.85 18.96 9.49
CA LYS A 825 -21.19 18.96 8.88
C LYS A 825 -21.29 19.91 7.68
N SER A 826 -20.90 21.17 7.85
CA SER A 826 -21.01 22.18 6.79
C SER A 826 -20.07 21.89 5.62
N VAL A 827 -18.91 21.25 5.88
CA VAL A 827 -18.00 20.81 4.80
C VAL A 827 -18.59 19.62 4.03
N VAL A 828 -19.20 18.65 4.71
CA VAL A 828 -19.92 17.54 4.06
C VAL A 828 -21.04 18.07 3.17
N GLU A 829 -21.82 19.05 3.66
CA GLU A 829 -22.90 19.71 2.92
C GLU A 829 -22.38 20.55 1.73
N GLU A 830 -21.33 21.36 1.91
CA GLU A 830 -20.72 22.19 0.86
C GLU A 830 -20.09 21.36 -0.26
N LYS A 831 -19.42 20.25 0.08
CA LYS A 831 -18.73 19.39 -0.89
C LYS A 831 -19.61 18.31 -1.50
N GLY A 832 -20.87 18.19 -1.08
CA GLY A 832 -21.78 17.14 -1.54
C GLY A 832 -21.32 15.72 -1.17
N TRP A 833 -20.60 15.57 -0.06
CA TRP A 833 -20.11 14.27 0.40
C TRP A 833 -21.26 13.42 1.01
N PRO A 834 -21.12 12.08 1.08
CA PRO A 834 -22.14 11.22 1.67
C PRO A 834 -22.50 11.64 3.10
N GLN A 835 -23.77 11.93 3.35
CA GLN A 835 -24.30 12.27 4.68
C GLN A 835 -24.48 11.04 5.59
N THR A 836 -24.33 9.84 5.03
CA THR A 836 -24.28 8.54 5.72
C THR A 836 -22.96 7.84 5.40
N PHE A 837 -22.57 6.88 6.23
CA PHE A 837 -21.38 6.05 6.01
C PHE A 837 -21.69 4.58 6.28
N GLY A 838 -21.01 3.69 5.56
CA GLY A 838 -21.28 2.24 5.63
C GLY A 838 -20.66 1.58 6.86
N ALA A 839 -19.41 1.94 7.18
CA ALA A 839 -18.65 1.29 8.25
C ALA A 839 -17.83 2.28 9.10
N GLY A 840 -17.85 2.07 10.42
CA GLY A 840 -16.89 2.61 11.38
C GLY A 840 -15.91 1.53 11.82
N LEU A 841 -14.61 1.76 11.65
CA LEU A 841 -13.56 0.80 12.01
C LEU A 841 -12.64 1.40 13.09
N ILE A 842 -12.58 0.76 14.25
CA ILE A 842 -11.69 1.16 15.35
C ILE A 842 -10.58 0.13 15.60
N GLY A 843 -9.44 0.60 16.10
CA GLY A 843 -8.25 -0.21 16.32
C GLY A 843 -7.06 0.17 15.43
N SER A 844 -6.34 -0.86 14.96
CA SER A 844 -5.05 -0.76 14.26
C SER A 844 -3.93 -0.14 15.13
N CYS A 845 -2.70 -0.11 14.62
CA CYS A 845 -1.51 0.35 15.33
C CYS A 845 -1.58 1.78 15.94
N THR A 846 -2.53 2.61 15.53
CA THR A 846 -2.64 4.03 15.93
C THR A 846 -3.56 4.23 17.15
N ASN A 847 -4.64 3.45 17.27
CA ASN A 847 -5.68 3.64 18.28
C ASN A 847 -6.32 2.29 18.68
N SER A 848 -5.52 1.37 19.22
CA SER A 848 -5.96 0.04 19.69
C SER A 848 -5.48 -0.32 21.10
N SER A 849 -5.06 0.65 21.89
CA SER A 849 -4.67 0.42 23.29
C SER A 849 -5.90 0.20 24.18
N TYR A 850 -5.65 -0.28 25.40
CA TYR A 850 -6.69 -0.39 26.43
C TYR A 850 -7.39 0.95 26.73
N GLN A 851 -6.67 2.07 26.61
CA GLN A 851 -7.23 3.42 26.77
C GLN A 851 -8.19 3.78 25.61
N ASP A 852 -7.82 3.47 24.37
CA ASP A 852 -8.68 3.67 23.19
C ASP A 852 -9.98 2.87 23.32
N MET A 853 -9.81 1.59 23.66
CA MET A 853 -10.90 0.61 23.67
C MET A 853 -11.88 0.87 24.83
N THR A 854 -11.41 1.18 26.03
CA THR A 854 -12.31 1.54 27.16
C THR A 854 -13.04 2.87 26.94
N ARG A 855 -12.48 3.82 26.17
CA ARG A 855 -13.19 5.05 25.77
C ARG A 855 -14.31 4.78 24.76
N SER A 856 -14.09 3.88 23.79
CA SER A 856 -15.15 3.40 22.89
C SER A 856 -16.21 2.58 23.63
N GLU A 857 -15.80 1.73 24.57
CA GLU A 857 -16.68 0.89 25.39
C GLU A 857 -17.67 1.72 26.22
N GLU A 858 -17.23 2.83 26.83
CA GLU A 858 -18.09 3.76 27.56
C GLU A 858 -19.18 4.37 26.66
N ILE A 859 -18.88 4.69 25.41
CA ILE A 859 -19.88 5.16 24.43
C ILE A 859 -20.89 4.04 24.11
N VAL A 860 -20.43 2.80 23.92
CA VAL A 860 -21.30 1.64 23.72
C VAL A 860 -22.20 1.40 24.94
N LYS A 861 -21.67 1.48 26.16
CA LYS A 861 -22.43 1.33 27.41
C LYS A 861 -23.51 2.41 27.56
N GLN A 862 -23.20 3.66 27.21
CA GLN A 862 -24.20 4.75 27.18
C GLN A 862 -25.29 4.49 26.12
N ALA A 863 -24.94 3.97 24.94
CA ALA A 863 -25.90 3.66 23.88
C ALA A 863 -26.80 2.45 24.23
N LEU A 864 -26.23 1.37 24.76
CA LEU A 864 -26.96 0.18 25.21
C LEU A 864 -27.95 0.53 26.34
N ALA A 865 -27.56 1.37 27.30
CA ALA A 865 -28.44 1.87 28.35
C ALA A 865 -29.61 2.72 27.82
N ALA A 866 -29.47 3.30 26.62
CA ALA A 866 -30.52 4.04 25.90
C ALA A 866 -31.31 3.16 24.89
N GLY A 867 -31.03 1.86 24.82
CA GLY A 867 -31.64 0.92 23.87
C GLY A 867 -31.21 1.11 22.42
N LEU A 868 -30.15 1.87 22.16
CA LEU A 868 -29.65 2.16 20.82
C LEU A 868 -28.80 1.00 20.27
N LYS A 869 -28.75 0.88 18.94
CA LYS A 869 -27.88 -0.03 18.19
C LYS A 869 -27.10 0.75 17.12
N PRO A 870 -25.91 0.27 16.69
CA PRO A 870 -25.22 0.83 15.53
C PRO A 870 -26.12 0.84 14.29
N LYS A 871 -25.98 1.88 13.47
CA LYS A 871 -26.66 2.06 12.18
C LYS A 871 -25.72 1.94 10.99
N ALA A 872 -24.43 2.15 11.21
CA ALA A 872 -23.35 1.74 10.33
C ALA A 872 -22.72 0.45 10.88
N ASP A 873 -22.11 -0.35 10.01
CA ASP A 873 -21.28 -1.48 10.40
C ASP A 873 -20.19 -1.01 11.40
N PHE A 874 -19.82 -1.85 12.36
CA PHE A 874 -18.85 -1.49 13.39
C PHE A 874 -17.84 -2.61 13.61
N PHE A 875 -16.57 -2.32 13.33
CA PHE A 875 -15.47 -3.29 13.38
C PHE A 875 -14.41 -2.86 14.40
N ILE A 876 -13.90 -3.82 15.18
CA ILE A 876 -12.93 -3.60 16.25
C ILE A 876 -11.69 -4.47 15.98
N THR A 877 -10.50 -3.86 15.95
CA THR A 877 -9.21 -4.56 15.76
C THR A 877 -8.26 -4.28 16.94
N PRO A 878 -8.20 -5.18 17.95
CA PRO A 878 -7.18 -5.11 19.02
C PRO A 878 -5.75 -5.10 18.46
N GLY A 879 -4.84 -4.37 19.10
CA GLY A 879 -3.48 -4.19 18.59
C GLY A 879 -2.55 -5.38 18.79
N SER A 880 -2.79 -6.20 19.81
CA SER A 880 -2.03 -7.42 20.12
C SER A 880 -2.91 -8.45 20.85
N GLU A 881 -2.45 -9.70 20.94
CA GLU A 881 -3.09 -10.73 21.77
C GLU A 881 -3.15 -10.31 23.24
N GLN A 882 -2.12 -9.60 23.74
CA GLN A 882 -2.14 -9.07 25.11
C GLN A 882 -3.30 -8.08 25.31
N ILE A 883 -3.55 -7.18 24.36
CA ILE A 883 -4.74 -6.32 24.40
C ILE A 883 -6.01 -7.16 24.27
N ARG A 884 -6.12 -8.04 23.27
CA ARG A 884 -7.32 -8.86 23.00
C ARG A 884 -7.76 -9.62 24.25
N ALA A 885 -6.84 -10.37 24.87
CA ALA A 885 -7.11 -11.16 26.06
C ALA A 885 -7.41 -10.30 27.30
N THR A 886 -6.86 -9.08 27.39
CA THR A 886 -7.18 -8.15 28.48
C THR A 886 -8.60 -7.60 28.33
N LEU A 887 -9.00 -7.22 27.11
CA LEU A 887 -10.36 -6.75 26.81
C LEU A 887 -11.40 -7.87 26.88
N GLU A 888 -10.99 -9.13 26.68
CA GLU A 888 -11.81 -10.32 26.90
C GLU A 888 -12.03 -10.57 28.39
N ARG A 889 -10.96 -10.58 29.19
CA ARG A 889 -11.01 -10.73 30.66
C ARG A 889 -11.83 -9.62 31.34
N ASP A 890 -11.74 -8.39 30.84
CA ASP A 890 -12.39 -7.21 31.40
C ASP A 890 -13.80 -6.96 30.82
N GLU A 891 -14.38 -7.93 30.09
CA GLU A 891 -15.73 -7.90 29.47
C GLU A 891 -15.96 -6.78 28.42
N THR A 892 -14.93 -6.02 28.06
CA THR A 892 -14.94 -5.00 27.00
C THR A 892 -15.29 -5.60 25.63
N LEU A 893 -14.73 -6.77 25.27
CA LEU A 893 -15.06 -7.42 23.99
C LEU A 893 -16.52 -7.90 23.96
N GLN A 894 -17.03 -8.45 25.07
CA GLN A 894 -18.44 -8.82 25.18
C GLN A 894 -19.34 -7.59 25.00
N THR A 895 -18.99 -6.47 25.62
CA THR A 895 -19.71 -5.19 25.45
C THR A 895 -19.76 -4.76 23.98
N PHE A 896 -18.67 -4.92 23.21
CA PHE A 896 -18.67 -4.66 21.77
C PHE A 896 -19.49 -5.67 20.95
N THR A 897 -19.53 -6.94 21.35
CA THR A 897 -20.39 -7.96 20.70
C THR A 897 -21.87 -7.70 20.96
N GLU A 898 -22.25 -7.35 22.19
CA GLU A 898 -23.63 -7.02 22.58
C GLU A 898 -24.19 -5.77 21.87
N ALA A 899 -23.32 -4.82 21.51
CA ALA A 899 -23.69 -3.67 20.67
C ALA A 899 -24.32 -4.08 19.33
N GLY A 900 -23.83 -5.18 18.74
CA GLY A 900 -24.37 -5.76 17.51
C GLY A 900 -24.12 -4.94 16.25
N GLY A 901 -22.89 -4.97 15.72
CA GLY A 901 -22.62 -4.54 14.35
C GLY A 901 -23.31 -5.47 13.34
N THR A 902 -24.26 -4.96 12.56
CA THR A 902 -24.90 -5.72 11.47
C THR A 902 -24.17 -5.37 10.18
N ARG A 903 -23.57 -6.36 9.49
CA ARG A 903 -22.90 -6.14 8.20
C ARG A 903 -23.93 -5.75 7.14
N THR A 904 -23.71 -4.64 6.45
CA THR A 904 -24.53 -4.22 5.30
C THR A 904 -23.94 -4.73 3.97
N ASP A 905 -24.72 -4.66 2.88
CA ASP A 905 -24.38 -5.28 1.60
C ASP A 905 -23.09 -4.72 0.97
N ASP A 906 -22.34 -5.60 0.29
CA ASP A 906 -21.05 -5.28 -0.33
C ASP A 906 -21.15 -4.10 -1.33
N VAL A 907 -20.48 -3.00 -1.00
CA VAL A 907 -20.37 -1.81 -1.88
C VAL A 907 -19.67 -2.19 -3.17
N LYS A 908 -20.24 -1.82 -4.33
CA LYS A 908 -19.68 -2.21 -5.63
C LYS A 908 -18.45 -1.37 -5.93
N ASN A 909 -17.40 -1.99 -6.49
CA ASN A 909 -16.20 -1.26 -6.90
C ASN A 909 -16.56 -0.13 -7.90
N GLY A 910 -16.21 1.11 -7.56
CA GLY A 910 -16.58 2.33 -8.29
C GLY A 910 -17.81 3.07 -7.74
N GLU A 911 -18.53 2.51 -6.78
CA GLU A 911 -19.66 3.15 -6.09
C GLU A 911 -19.15 4.08 -4.97
N SER A 912 -19.72 5.28 -4.85
CA SER A 912 -19.27 6.30 -3.90
C SER A 912 -19.93 6.13 -2.53
N ASN A 913 -19.20 5.62 -1.56
CA ASN A 913 -19.58 5.51 -0.15
C ASN A 913 -18.61 6.29 0.76
N ALA A 914 -18.99 6.46 2.03
CA ALA A 914 -18.08 6.91 3.09
C ALA A 914 -17.83 5.80 4.12
N ILE A 915 -16.65 5.83 4.74
CA ILE A 915 -16.27 5.05 5.93
C ILE A 915 -15.51 5.96 6.92
N LEU A 916 -15.56 5.61 8.20
CA LEU A 916 -14.79 6.28 9.26
C LEU A 916 -13.79 5.28 9.85
N THR A 917 -12.52 5.68 10.02
CA THR A 917 -11.49 4.77 10.56
C THR A 917 -10.61 5.42 11.62
N SER A 918 -10.31 4.71 12.72
CA SER A 918 -9.36 5.20 13.75
C SER A 918 -7.90 5.01 13.34
N TYR A 919 -7.66 4.76 12.05
CA TYR A 919 -6.35 4.46 11.49
C TYR A 919 -5.59 5.76 11.20
N ASN A 920 -4.57 5.67 10.33
CA ASN A 920 -3.65 6.74 9.99
C ASN A 920 -3.65 7.13 8.48
N ARG A 921 -4.20 6.31 7.58
CA ARG A 921 -4.19 6.58 6.12
C ARG A 921 -5.53 6.32 5.46
N ASN A 922 -5.89 7.22 4.56
CA ASN A 922 -7.17 7.30 3.84
C ASN A 922 -7.01 7.57 2.34
N PHE A 923 -5.88 7.21 1.73
CA PHE A 923 -5.68 7.37 0.29
C PHE A 923 -6.70 6.53 -0.52
N PRO A 924 -7.12 6.97 -1.72
CA PRO A 924 -8.18 6.31 -2.50
C PRO A 924 -7.96 4.80 -2.70
N GLY A 925 -8.95 3.98 -2.30
CA GLY A 925 -8.89 2.51 -2.42
C GLY A 925 -7.92 1.81 -1.46
N ARG A 926 -7.41 2.49 -0.42
CA ARG A 926 -6.47 1.90 0.56
C ARG A 926 -7.10 0.83 1.46
N ASN A 927 -8.40 0.94 1.77
CA ASN A 927 -9.07 0.14 2.80
C ASN A 927 -9.79 -1.09 2.24
N ASP A 928 -10.43 -0.95 1.08
CA ASP A 928 -11.34 -1.92 0.45
C ASP A 928 -11.04 -2.14 -1.05
N GLY A 929 -10.05 -1.43 -1.60
CA GLY A 929 -9.73 -1.42 -3.04
C GLY A 929 -10.61 -0.48 -3.88
N ASN A 930 -11.68 0.10 -3.33
CA ASN A 930 -12.59 0.97 -4.06
C ASN A 930 -12.07 2.42 -4.08
N ARG A 931 -11.72 2.92 -5.28
CA ARG A 931 -11.17 4.28 -5.43
C ARG A 931 -12.19 5.39 -5.22
N ALA A 932 -13.49 5.08 -5.18
CA ALA A 932 -14.55 6.05 -4.90
C ALA A 932 -14.87 6.20 -3.40
N THR A 933 -14.32 5.33 -2.54
CA THR A 933 -14.61 5.33 -1.10
C THR A 933 -13.91 6.47 -0.37
N MET A 934 -14.72 7.28 0.31
CA MET A 934 -14.28 8.40 1.13
C MET A 934 -13.95 7.92 2.56
N ASN A 935 -12.67 7.89 2.93
CA ASN A 935 -12.25 7.47 4.29
C ASN A 935 -11.91 8.68 5.17
N PHE A 936 -12.62 8.80 6.28
CA PHE A 936 -12.44 9.86 7.27
C PHE A 936 -11.71 9.33 8.51
N LEU A 937 -10.56 9.93 8.83
CA LEU A 937 -9.73 9.59 9.98
C LEU A 937 -10.19 10.36 11.22
N ALA A 938 -10.44 9.67 12.32
CA ALA A 938 -10.92 10.27 13.58
C ALA A 938 -10.42 9.50 14.81
N SER A 939 -10.82 9.93 16.01
CA SER A 939 -10.61 9.19 17.28
C SER A 939 -11.61 8.02 17.40
N PRO A 940 -11.23 6.89 18.02
CA PRO A 940 -12.07 5.69 18.07
C PRO A 940 -13.41 5.94 18.78
N GLU A 941 -13.42 6.75 19.84
CA GLU A 941 -14.64 7.10 20.58
C GLU A 941 -15.61 7.96 19.76
N LEU A 942 -15.10 8.87 18.90
CA LEU A 942 -15.92 9.70 18.02
C LEU A 942 -16.56 8.84 16.93
N ILE A 943 -15.79 7.93 16.32
CA ILE A 943 -16.29 6.96 15.33
C ILE A 943 -17.37 6.09 15.96
N THR A 944 -17.15 5.61 17.18
CA THR A 944 -18.13 4.80 17.93
C THR A 944 -19.44 5.57 18.10
N ALA A 945 -19.39 6.83 18.55
CA ALA A 945 -20.58 7.66 18.73
C ALA A 945 -21.30 7.96 17.39
N MET A 946 -20.55 8.17 16.30
CA MET A 946 -21.10 8.39 14.97
C MET A 946 -21.71 7.10 14.37
N SER A 947 -21.19 5.90 14.68
CA SER A 947 -21.78 4.64 14.20
C SER A 947 -23.21 4.41 14.74
N TYR A 948 -23.56 4.95 15.92
CA TYR A 948 -24.94 4.96 16.42
C TYR A 948 -25.85 6.01 15.74
N SER A 949 -25.28 7.08 15.17
CA SER A 949 -26.06 8.06 14.39
C SER A 949 -26.29 7.58 12.95
N GLY A 950 -25.33 6.83 12.39
CA GLY A 950 -25.27 6.40 10.99
C GLY A 950 -24.93 7.53 10.01
N SER A 951 -24.51 8.69 10.53
CA SER A 951 -24.38 9.92 9.75
C SER A 951 -23.05 10.63 9.97
N THR A 952 -22.46 11.09 8.86
CA THR A 952 -21.23 11.89 8.83
C THR A 952 -21.43 13.32 9.33
N THR A 953 -22.68 13.82 9.38
CA THR A 953 -23.01 15.19 9.81
C THR A 953 -23.39 15.30 11.29
N PHE A 954 -23.36 14.20 12.04
CA PHE A 954 -23.68 14.16 13.47
C PHE A 954 -22.49 14.59 14.34
N ASN A 955 -22.72 15.54 15.25
CA ASN A 955 -21.74 15.96 16.25
C ASN A 955 -22.20 15.57 17.68
N PRO A 956 -21.61 14.54 18.32
CA PRO A 956 -22.01 14.13 19.67
C PRO A 956 -21.76 15.19 20.77
N MET A 957 -20.98 16.25 20.52
CA MET A 957 -20.81 17.36 21.46
C MET A 957 -22.07 18.24 21.53
N THR A 958 -22.83 18.36 20.45
CA THR A 958 -24.00 19.25 20.33
C THR A 958 -25.33 18.49 20.24
N ASP A 959 -25.37 17.41 19.46
CA ASP A 959 -26.59 16.85 18.91
C ASP A 959 -27.23 15.77 19.81
N SER A 960 -28.36 15.22 19.36
CA SER A 960 -29.09 14.13 20.02
C SER A 960 -29.61 13.11 19.00
N ILE A 961 -29.67 11.85 19.39
CA ILE A 961 -30.23 10.73 18.61
C ILE A 961 -31.57 10.31 19.26
N PRO A 962 -32.63 10.02 18.50
CA PRO A 962 -33.85 9.45 19.07
C PRO A 962 -33.62 8.01 19.54
N THR A 963 -34.02 7.71 20.78
CA THR A 963 -34.13 6.34 21.32
C THR A 963 -35.24 5.54 20.64
N PRO A 964 -35.36 4.22 20.85
CA PRO A 964 -36.46 3.41 20.31
C PRO A 964 -37.86 3.87 20.77
N ASP A 965 -37.96 4.54 21.92
CA ASP A 965 -39.19 5.17 22.43
C ASP A 965 -39.31 6.67 22.10
N GLY A 966 -38.49 7.17 21.17
CA GLY A 966 -38.60 8.50 20.57
C GLY A 966 -38.07 9.67 21.42
N LYS A 967 -37.41 9.41 22.56
CA LYS A 967 -36.82 10.44 23.41
C LYS A 967 -35.47 10.91 22.85
N PRO A 968 -35.09 12.18 23.03
CA PRO A 968 -33.75 12.65 22.68
C PRO A 968 -32.72 12.09 23.66
N PHE A 969 -31.83 11.23 23.17
CA PHE A 969 -30.62 10.80 23.88
C PHE A 969 -29.41 11.57 23.36
N LYS A 970 -28.49 11.93 24.27
CA LYS A 970 -27.23 12.60 23.93
C LYS A 970 -26.08 11.91 24.66
N PHE A 971 -25.03 11.58 23.94
CA PHE A 971 -23.80 11.04 24.52
C PHE A 971 -23.13 12.06 25.45
N THR A 972 -22.60 11.56 26.57
CA THR A 972 -21.72 12.33 27.45
C THR A 972 -20.26 12.02 27.12
N PRO A 973 -19.31 12.95 27.33
CA PRO A 973 -17.92 12.74 26.95
C PRO A 973 -17.33 11.48 27.58
N PRO A 974 -16.63 10.64 26.80
CA PRO A 974 -16.22 9.32 27.25
C PRO A 974 -15.11 9.38 28.30
N LYS A 975 -15.18 8.41 29.20
CA LYS A 975 -14.16 8.07 30.19
C LYS A 975 -13.51 6.75 29.75
N GLY A 976 -12.29 6.50 30.20
CA GLY A 976 -11.58 5.25 29.98
C GLY A 976 -10.44 5.15 30.97
N SER A 977 -9.67 4.07 30.89
CA SER A 977 -8.52 3.82 31.77
C SER A 977 -7.24 3.68 30.94
N ASP A 978 -6.19 4.41 31.30
CA ASP A 978 -4.88 4.34 30.63
C ASP A 978 -4.27 2.94 30.62
N LEU A 979 -4.55 2.17 31.67
CA LEU A 979 -4.04 0.82 31.93
C LEU A 979 -5.10 -0.02 32.66
N PRO A 980 -5.10 -1.35 32.46
CA PRO A 980 -5.94 -2.27 33.23
C PRO A 980 -5.52 -2.29 34.71
N SER A 981 -6.51 -2.15 35.61
CA SER A 981 -6.25 -2.07 37.06
C SER A 981 -5.68 -3.37 37.66
N ALA A 982 -6.00 -4.53 37.06
CA ALA A 982 -5.46 -5.83 37.40
C ALA A 982 -4.17 -6.20 36.63
N GLY A 983 -3.57 -5.25 35.90
CA GLY A 983 -2.52 -5.53 34.92
C GLY A 983 -3.06 -6.16 33.64
N PHE A 984 -2.20 -6.36 32.65
CA PHE A 984 -2.59 -7.03 31.40
C PHE A 984 -2.80 -8.54 31.62
N ALA A 985 -3.70 -9.14 30.85
CA ALA A 985 -3.84 -10.59 30.79
C ALA A 985 -2.67 -11.24 30.03
N ASP A 986 -2.42 -12.52 30.29
CA ASP A 986 -1.32 -13.23 29.63
C ASP A 986 -1.59 -13.49 28.13
N GLY A 987 -2.84 -13.81 27.77
CA GLY A 987 -3.23 -14.20 26.41
C GLY A 987 -2.81 -15.61 26.02
N ASN A 988 -3.13 -16.02 24.79
CA ASN A 988 -2.83 -17.36 24.29
C ASN A 988 -1.29 -17.61 24.21
N PRO A 989 -0.76 -18.65 24.87
CA PRO A 989 0.65 -19.03 24.76
C PRO A 989 1.13 -19.31 23.33
N ASP A 990 0.25 -19.82 22.45
CA ASP A 990 0.59 -20.09 21.04
C ASP A 990 0.92 -18.83 20.23
N PHE A 991 0.56 -17.65 20.75
CA PHE A 991 0.88 -16.35 20.18
C PHE A 991 2.08 -15.64 20.84
N MET A 992 2.78 -16.31 21.77
CA MET A 992 4.03 -15.78 22.32
C MET A 992 5.19 -15.88 21.31
N PRO A 993 6.17 -14.97 21.34
CA PRO A 993 7.31 -15.05 20.44
C PRO A 993 8.22 -16.23 20.78
N THR A 994 8.78 -16.86 19.75
CA THR A 994 9.90 -17.79 19.97
C THR A 994 11.15 -17.02 20.42
N PRO A 995 11.99 -17.56 21.32
CA PRO A 995 13.20 -16.87 21.78
C PRO A 995 14.23 -16.68 20.66
N GLY A 996 14.85 -15.49 20.60
CA GLY A 996 15.91 -15.15 19.64
C GLY A 996 17.26 -15.81 19.95
N VAL A 997 17.31 -17.13 20.00
CA VAL A 997 18.54 -17.92 20.19
C VAL A 997 18.90 -18.59 18.85
N PRO A 998 20.10 -18.35 18.28
CA PRO A 998 20.47 -18.88 16.97
C PRO A 998 20.79 -20.38 17.02
N ASP A 999 20.13 -21.17 16.17
CA ASP A 999 20.44 -22.57 15.92
C ASP A 999 21.02 -22.75 14.50
N PRO A 1000 22.35 -22.89 14.34
CA PRO A 1000 22.96 -23.02 13.02
C PRO A 1000 22.55 -24.32 12.29
N SER A 1001 22.00 -25.32 12.99
CA SER A 1001 21.55 -26.59 12.41
C SER A 1001 20.19 -26.52 11.70
N VAL A 1002 19.41 -25.45 11.93
CA VAL A 1002 18.13 -25.23 11.22
C VAL A 1002 18.41 -24.68 9.82
N ASP A 1003 17.94 -25.35 8.78
CA ASP A 1003 17.97 -24.80 7.41
C ASP A 1003 16.82 -23.82 7.15
N VAL A 1004 17.09 -22.77 6.37
CA VAL A 1004 16.08 -21.78 5.98
C VAL A 1004 15.23 -22.35 4.83
N ILE A 1005 13.92 -22.38 5.01
CA ILE A 1005 12.99 -23.03 4.09
C ILE A 1005 12.70 -22.11 2.90
N VAL A 1006 13.37 -22.35 1.75
CA VAL A 1006 13.06 -21.73 0.46
C VAL A 1006 12.94 -22.82 -0.61
N SER A 1007 11.78 -22.94 -1.25
CA SER A 1007 11.60 -23.90 -2.36
C SER A 1007 12.23 -23.37 -3.65
N PRO A 1008 13.04 -24.16 -4.38
CA PRO A 1008 13.63 -23.75 -5.66
C PRO A 1008 12.59 -23.64 -6.79
N THR A 1009 11.35 -24.09 -6.58
CA THR A 1009 10.20 -23.92 -7.49
C THR A 1009 9.12 -23.02 -6.88
N SER A 1010 9.46 -22.20 -5.87
CA SER A 1010 8.54 -21.24 -5.27
C SER A 1010 8.09 -20.19 -6.29
N THR A 1011 6.93 -19.58 -6.03
CA THR A 1011 6.53 -18.31 -6.67
C THR A 1011 6.40 -17.16 -5.66
N ARG A 1012 6.57 -17.44 -4.37
CA ARG A 1012 6.43 -16.52 -3.23
C ARG A 1012 7.76 -15.98 -2.74
N LEU A 1013 8.80 -16.82 -2.79
CA LEU A 1013 10.16 -16.58 -2.31
C LEU A 1013 11.18 -16.89 -3.42
N ALA A 1014 12.32 -16.20 -3.46
CA ALA A 1014 13.46 -16.56 -4.28
C ALA A 1014 14.76 -16.08 -3.61
N LEU A 1015 15.82 -16.88 -3.66
CA LEU A 1015 17.15 -16.44 -3.24
C LEU A 1015 17.64 -15.29 -4.15
N LEU A 1016 18.47 -14.41 -3.60
CA LEU A 1016 18.99 -13.25 -4.33
C LEU A 1016 20.38 -13.56 -4.90
N ASP A 1017 20.51 -13.44 -6.22
CA ASP A 1017 21.81 -13.36 -6.89
C ASP A 1017 22.48 -12.01 -6.60
N PRO A 1018 23.78 -11.96 -6.25
CA PRO A 1018 24.52 -10.70 -6.11
C PRO A 1018 24.50 -9.89 -7.40
N PHE A 1019 24.06 -8.63 -7.34
CA PHE A 1019 24.03 -7.76 -8.51
C PHE A 1019 25.45 -7.53 -9.09
N PRO A 1020 25.62 -7.38 -10.41
CA PRO A 1020 26.93 -7.05 -11.00
C PRO A 1020 27.49 -5.73 -10.46
N ALA A 1021 28.81 -5.68 -10.25
CA ALA A 1021 29.56 -4.49 -9.84
C ALA A 1021 29.41 -3.33 -10.84
N PHE A 1022 29.86 -2.13 -10.44
CA PHE A 1022 29.97 -0.99 -11.36
C PHE A 1022 31.09 -1.25 -12.40
N PRO A 1023 30.92 -0.89 -13.68
CA PRO A 1023 31.96 -1.07 -14.70
C PRO A 1023 33.19 -0.19 -14.44
N ASP A 1024 34.35 -0.58 -14.97
CA ASP A 1024 35.59 0.23 -14.91
C ASP A 1024 35.63 1.42 -15.88
N SER A 1025 34.48 1.81 -16.44
CA SER A 1025 34.28 3.02 -17.26
C SER A 1025 33.02 3.77 -16.83
N ASP A 1026 32.89 5.02 -17.27
CA ASP A 1026 31.57 5.67 -17.33
C ASP A 1026 30.63 4.87 -18.28
N PHE A 1027 29.32 5.03 -18.11
CA PHE A 1027 28.33 4.49 -19.06
C PHE A 1027 28.31 5.32 -20.34
N THR A 1028 28.32 4.68 -21.52
CA THR A 1028 28.41 5.36 -22.82
C THR A 1028 27.15 5.26 -23.69
N GLY A 1029 26.09 4.58 -23.23
CA GLY A 1029 24.95 4.23 -24.07
C GLY A 1029 23.68 3.82 -23.32
N LEU A 1030 23.43 4.44 -22.15
CA LEU A 1030 22.16 4.25 -21.46
C LEU A 1030 21.00 4.71 -22.34
N LYS A 1031 19.89 4.00 -22.36
CA LYS A 1031 18.65 4.46 -22.99
C LYS A 1031 17.69 5.08 -21.98
N VAL A 1032 16.96 6.12 -22.35
CA VAL A 1032 15.84 6.61 -21.56
C VAL A 1032 14.67 5.63 -21.70
N LEU A 1033 14.46 4.79 -20.69
CA LEU A 1033 13.34 3.84 -20.64
C LEU A 1033 11.99 4.58 -20.53
N TYR A 1034 11.97 5.62 -19.69
CA TYR A 1034 10.74 6.34 -19.38
C TYR A 1034 11.00 7.78 -18.94
N LYS A 1035 10.07 8.67 -19.29
CA LYS A 1035 9.96 10.02 -18.75
C LYS A 1035 8.65 10.14 -18.00
N VAL A 1036 8.71 10.20 -16.67
CA VAL A 1036 7.56 10.19 -15.77
C VAL A 1036 7.07 11.62 -15.53
N LYS A 1037 5.79 11.86 -15.83
CA LYS A 1037 5.08 13.12 -15.56
C LYS A 1037 4.33 13.07 -14.23
N GLY A 1038 4.31 14.18 -13.50
CA GLY A 1038 3.58 14.33 -12.25
C GLY A 1038 4.16 13.52 -11.08
N GLN A 1039 3.30 13.22 -10.11
CA GLN A 1039 3.69 12.58 -8.85
C GLN A 1039 3.97 11.08 -9.06
N CYS A 1040 5.20 10.65 -8.77
CA CYS A 1040 5.60 9.24 -8.81
C CYS A 1040 5.91 8.71 -7.40
N THR A 1041 4.95 8.00 -6.82
CA THR A 1041 5.04 7.42 -5.47
C THR A 1041 5.67 6.03 -5.49
N THR A 1042 6.01 5.47 -4.33
CA THR A 1042 6.42 4.06 -4.24
C THR A 1042 5.34 3.06 -4.66
N ASP A 1043 4.06 3.43 -4.64
CA ASP A 1043 2.98 2.62 -5.21
C ASP A 1043 2.88 2.76 -6.74
N THR A 1044 3.28 3.92 -7.28
CA THR A 1044 3.46 4.15 -8.72
C THR A 1044 4.59 3.30 -9.29
N ILE A 1045 5.69 3.15 -8.53
CA ILE A 1045 6.88 2.37 -8.89
C ILE A 1045 6.72 0.87 -8.57
N SER A 1046 6.12 0.53 -7.43
CA SER A 1046 6.07 -0.82 -6.85
C SER A 1046 4.76 -1.06 -6.11
N ALA A 1047 3.69 -1.31 -6.87
CA ALA A 1047 2.32 -1.44 -6.38
C ALA A 1047 2.18 -2.52 -5.29
N ALA A 1048 1.26 -2.30 -4.34
CA ALA A 1048 0.87 -3.27 -3.31
C ALA A 1048 -0.31 -4.15 -3.75
N GLY A 1049 -1.30 -4.38 -2.88
CA GLY A 1049 -2.49 -5.20 -3.15
C GLY A 1049 -2.12 -6.61 -3.63
N PRO A 1050 -2.55 -7.04 -4.83
CA PRO A 1050 -2.30 -8.40 -5.33
C PRO A 1050 -0.81 -8.75 -5.55
N TRP A 1051 0.10 -7.78 -5.44
CA TRP A 1051 1.54 -7.99 -5.54
C TRP A 1051 2.23 -8.31 -4.21
N LEU A 1052 1.56 -8.14 -3.06
CA LEU A 1052 2.14 -8.41 -1.73
C LEU A 1052 2.60 -9.86 -1.56
N LYS A 1053 1.93 -10.81 -2.21
CA LYS A 1053 2.31 -12.23 -2.23
C LYS A 1053 3.70 -12.51 -2.83
N TYR A 1054 4.28 -11.60 -3.62
CA TYR A 1054 5.59 -11.78 -4.25
C TYR A 1054 6.72 -11.00 -3.53
N LYS A 1055 6.50 -10.55 -2.29
CA LYS A 1055 7.46 -9.70 -1.57
C LYS A 1055 8.83 -10.34 -1.34
N GLY A 1056 8.92 -11.66 -1.22
CA GLY A 1056 10.17 -12.42 -1.20
C GLY A 1056 10.68 -12.90 -2.56
N HIS A 1057 10.01 -12.62 -3.68
CA HIS A 1057 10.36 -13.16 -5.00
C HIS A 1057 10.62 -12.05 -6.02
N LEU A 1058 11.86 -11.54 -6.03
CA LEU A 1058 12.25 -10.36 -6.82
C LEU A 1058 11.88 -10.44 -8.33
N PRO A 1059 12.05 -11.57 -9.05
CA PRO A 1059 11.57 -11.67 -10.43
C PRO A 1059 10.06 -11.40 -10.59
N ASN A 1060 9.20 -12.14 -9.88
CA ASN A 1060 7.74 -12.05 -9.99
C ASN A 1060 7.20 -10.68 -9.57
N ILE A 1061 7.77 -10.03 -8.55
CA ILE A 1061 7.34 -8.67 -8.18
C ILE A 1061 7.85 -7.63 -9.17
N SER A 1062 8.95 -7.85 -9.89
CA SER A 1062 9.46 -6.91 -10.90
C SER A 1062 8.56 -6.78 -12.13
N GLU A 1063 7.65 -7.72 -12.37
CA GLU A 1063 6.58 -7.59 -13.38
C GLU A 1063 5.58 -6.45 -13.06
N ASN A 1064 5.73 -5.73 -11.93
CA ASN A 1064 4.96 -4.52 -11.59
C ASN A 1064 5.76 -3.20 -11.63
N THR A 1065 7.01 -3.23 -12.08
CA THR A 1065 7.88 -2.04 -12.09
C THR A 1065 7.25 -0.89 -12.88
N LEU A 1066 7.03 0.24 -12.22
CA LEU A 1066 6.51 1.49 -12.78
C LEU A 1066 5.11 1.42 -13.41
N ILE A 1067 4.32 0.36 -13.20
CA ILE A 1067 3.01 0.18 -13.88
C ILE A 1067 1.95 1.25 -13.55
N GLY A 1068 2.18 2.12 -12.56
CA GLY A 1068 1.34 3.29 -12.30
C GLY A 1068 1.82 4.60 -12.95
N ALA A 1069 2.98 4.61 -13.59
CA ALA A 1069 3.62 5.83 -14.09
C ALA A 1069 2.95 6.35 -15.37
N VAL A 1070 2.87 7.69 -15.47
CA VAL A 1070 2.31 8.42 -16.62
C VAL A 1070 3.44 8.85 -17.56
N ASN A 1071 3.28 8.57 -18.85
CA ASN A 1071 4.21 8.98 -19.89
C ASN A 1071 4.15 10.51 -20.11
N ALA A 1072 5.27 11.21 -19.97
CA ALA A 1072 5.31 12.65 -20.15
C ALA A 1072 5.08 13.15 -21.59
N GLN A 1073 5.19 12.27 -22.59
CA GLN A 1073 4.98 12.62 -24.00
C GLN A 1073 3.55 12.29 -24.48
N THR A 1074 2.87 11.31 -23.88
CA THR A 1074 1.57 10.79 -24.38
C THR A 1074 0.45 10.75 -23.34
N ASP A 1075 0.72 11.07 -22.08
CA ASP A 1075 -0.21 10.97 -20.93
C ASP A 1075 -0.78 9.55 -20.65
N GLU A 1076 -0.29 8.53 -21.35
CA GLU A 1076 -0.66 7.13 -21.14
C GLU A 1076 -0.02 6.54 -19.87
N VAL A 1077 -0.75 5.65 -19.19
CA VAL A 1077 -0.23 4.90 -18.03
C VAL A 1077 0.34 3.56 -18.46
N ASN A 1078 1.55 3.22 -18.00
CA ASN A 1078 2.24 1.95 -18.29
C ASN A 1078 2.58 1.70 -19.78
N VAL A 1079 2.40 2.67 -20.67
CA VAL A 1079 2.79 2.54 -22.10
C VAL A 1079 4.19 3.09 -22.30
N ALA A 1080 5.13 2.20 -22.58
CA ALA A 1080 6.51 2.51 -22.94
C ALA A 1080 6.78 2.20 -24.42
N TYR A 1081 7.62 3.01 -25.06
CA TYR A 1081 8.01 2.90 -26.47
C TYR A 1081 9.41 2.30 -26.59
N ASP A 1082 9.57 1.31 -27.47
CA ASP A 1082 10.87 0.69 -27.80
C ASP A 1082 11.61 1.49 -28.90
N LEU A 1083 12.86 1.12 -29.18
CA LEU A 1083 13.74 1.74 -30.17
C LEU A 1083 13.17 1.72 -31.61
N ASP A 1084 12.27 0.77 -31.90
CA ASP A 1084 11.60 0.62 -33.19
C ASP A 1084 10.19 1.26 -33.23
N GLY A 1085 9.81 1.99 -32.17
CA GLY A 1085 8.53 2.67 -32.04
C GLY A 1085 7.36 1.79 -31.61
N LYS A 1086 7.55 0.48 -31.39
CA LYS A 1086 6.50 -0.38 -30.82
C LYS A 1086 6.25 -0.04 -29.35
N THR A 1087 5.00 -0.15 -28.93
CA THR A 1087 4.60 -0.01 -27.53
C THR A 1087 4.58 -1.35 -26.80
N SER A 1088 4.87 -1.32 -25.50
CA SER A 1088 4.73 -2.45 -24.56
C SER A 1088 4.60 -1.93 -23.12
N GLY A 1089 4.29 -2.81 -22.17
CA GLY A 1089 4.31 -2.46 -20.75
C GLY A 1089 5.71 -2.06 -20.28
N ILE A 1090 5.84 -1.10 -19.36
CA ILE A 1090 7.14 -0.65 -18.83
C ILE A 1090 8.01 -1.82 -18.32
N PRO A 1091 7.50 -2.76 -17.48
CA PRO A 1091 8.33 -3.87 -17.02
C PRO A 1091 8.65 -4.90 -18.12
N GLU A 1092 7.79 -5.02 -19.14
CA GLU A 1092 8.03 -5.89 -20.29
C GLU A 1092 9.19 -5.36 -21.15
N LEU A 1093 9.20 -4.04 -21.43
CA LEU A 1093 10.26 -3.38 -22.17
C LEU A 1093 11.58 -3.42 -21.41
N ALA A 1094 11.57 -3.07 -20.12
CA ALA A 1094 12.78 -3.09 -19.28
C ALA A 1094 13.40 -4.49 -19.19
N LYS A 1095 12.56 -5.54 -19.07
CA LYS A 1095 12.99 -6.95 -19.11
C LYS A 1095 13.56 -7.34 -20.47
N ARG A 1096 12.92 -6.94 -21.57
CA ARG A 1096 13.41 -7.16 -22.95
C ARG A 1096 14.77 -6.50 -23.17
N TRP A 1097 14.94 -5.25 -22.74
CA TRP A 1097 16.19 -4.50 -22.82
C TRP A 1097 17.30 -5.14 -21.97
N ARG A 1098 17.01 -5.53 -20.72
CA ARG A 1098 17.94 -6.29 -19.87
C ARG A 1098 18.43 -7.57 -20.55
N ASP A 1099 17.51 -8.34 -21.12
CA ASP A 1099 17.83 -9.62 -21.79
C ASP A 1099 18.60 -9.41 -23.11
N GLN A 1100 18.62 -8.18 -23.64
CA GLN A 1100 19.44 -7.73 -24.77
C GLN A 1100 20.74 -7.02 -24.35
N GLY A 1101 21.00 -6.84 -23.04
CA GLY A 1101 22.15 -6.08 -22.53
C GLY A 1101 22.02 -4.55 -22.65
N ILE A 1102 20.82 -4.03 -22.92
CA ILE A 1102 20.54 -2.59 -23.01
C ILE A 1102 20.30 -2.05 -21.60
N GLU A 1103 21.25 -1.27 -21.11
CA GLU A 1103 21.17 -0.56 -19.83
C GLU A 1103 20.39 0.76 -19.98
N TRP A 1104 19.71 1.19 -18.92
CA TRP A 1104 18.79 2.32 -19.01
C TRP A 1104 18.72 3.22 -17.79
N LEU A 1105 18.07 4.38 -17.99
CA LEU A 1105 17.70 5.33 -16.95
C LEU A 1105 16.23 5.76 -17.07
N VAL A 1106 15.68 6.27 -15.97
CA VAL A 1106 14.37 6.93 -15.93
C VAL A 1106 14.55 8.40 -15.61
N VAL A 1107 13.78 9.25 -16.29
CA VAL A 1107 13.69 10.69 -16.04
C VAL A 1107 12.37 10.99 -15.32
N ALA A 1108 12.39 11.84 -14.29
CA ALA A 1108 11.23 12.13 -13.46
C ALA A 1108 11.19 13.59 -12.95
N GLU A 1109 10.03 13.98 -12.42
CA GLU A 1109 9.80 15.29 -11.81
C GLU A 1109 10.24 15.36 -10.34
N HIS A 1110 9.50 16.07 -9.48
CA HIS A 1110 9.84 16.29 -8.07
C HIS A 1110 9.39 15.14 -7.17
N ASN A 1111 10.09 14.96 -6.06
CA ASN A 1111 9.79 14.02 -4.98
C ASN A 1111 9.61 12.55 -5.43
N TYR A 1112 10.40 12.11 -6.41
CA TYR A 1112 10.34 10.75 -6.95
C TYR A 1112 10.54 9.70 -5.84
N GLY A 1113 9.63 8.74 -5.76
CA GLY A 1113 9.61 7.71 -4.71
C GLY A 1113 8.94 8.12 -3.40
N GLU A 1114 8.04 9.12 -3.42
CA GLU A 1114 7.23 9.52 -2.25
C GLU A 1114 6.41 8.35 -1.68
N GLY A 1115 6.29 8.27 -0.35
CA GLY A 1115 5.40 7.31 0.33
C GLY A 1115 6.11 6.23 1.15
N SER A 1116 5.80 4.97 0.86
CA SER A 1116 6.07 3.80 1.72
C SER A 1116 7.54 3.35 1.60
N ALA A 1117 8.15 2.87 2.70
CA ALA A 1117 9.59 2.56 2.79
C ALA A 1117 10.10 1.35 1.94
N ARG A 1118 9.33 0.90 0.94
CA ARG A 1118 9.54 -0.33 0.16
C ARG A 1118 10.81 -0.25 -0.69
N GLU A 1119 11.82 -1.01 -0.28
CA GLU A 1119 13.05 -1.22 -1.06
C GLU A 1119 12.82 -1.88 -2.42
N HIS A 1120 11.69 -2.59 -2.61
CA HIS A 1120 11.28 -3.15 -3.90
C HIS A 1120 11.29 -2.11 -5.02
N ALA A 1121 10.88 -0.86 -4.73
CA ALA A 1121 10.91 0.24 -5.69
C ALA A 1121 12.32 0.60 -6.20
N ALA A 1122 13.39 0.16 -5.54
CA ALA A 1122 14.77 0.25 -6.02
C ALA A 1122 15.29 -1.09 -6.57
N LEU A 1123 14.95 -2.21 -5.91
CA LEU A 1123 15.36 -3.56 -6.33
C LEU A 1123 14.83 -3.93 -7.73
N GLN A 1124 13.57 -3.58 -8.06
CA GLN A 1124 12.97 -3.99 -9.33
C GLN A 1124 13.58 -3.25 -10.53
N PRO A 1125 13.74 -1.90 -10.51
CA PRO A 1125 14.56 -1.21 -11.50
C PRO A 1125 15.96 -1.81 -11.65
N ARG A 1126 16.62 -2.14 -10.53
CA ARG A 1126 17.98 -2.70 -10.54
C ARG A 1126 18.05 -4.07 -11.20
N TYR A 1127 17.09 -4.95 -10.89
CA TYR A 1127 16.95 -6.28 -11.46
C TYR A 1127 16.54 -6.27 -12.94
N LEU A 1128 15.86 -5.21 -13.38
CA LEU A 1128 15.49 -4.99 -14.78
C LEU A 1128 16.52 -4.17 -15.58
N GLY A 1129 17.74 -3.94 -15.07
CA GLY A 1129 18.83 -3.31 -15.83
C GLY A 1129 18.97 -1.79 -15.70
N GLY A 1130 18.21 -1.15 -14.81
CA GLY A 1130 18.30 0.27 -14.54
C GLY A 1130 19.59 0.64 -13.80
N ARG A 1131 20.28 1.69 -14.27
CA ARG A 1131 21.57 2.16 -13.74
C ARG A 1131 21.51 3.54 -13.09
N VAL A 1132 20.69 4.44 -13.63
CA VAL A 1132 20.55 5.83 -13.16
C VAL A 1132 19.06 6.16 -13.03
N ILE A 1133 18.70 6.95 -12.02
CA ILE A 1133 17.42 7.69 -12.02
C ILE A 1133 17.77 9.18 -11.98
N LEU A 1134 17.16 9.96 -12.88
CA LEU A 1134 17.34 11.40 -12.98
C LEU A 1134 16.03 12.11 -12.61
N ALA A 1135 16.01 12.83 -11.50
CA ALA A 1135 14.79 13.50 -11.01
C ALA A 1135 15.01 15.02 -10.82
N LYS A 1136 13.92 15.79 -10.70
CA LYS A 1136 14.02 17.16 -10.14
C LYS A 1136 14.34 17.08 -8.64
N SER A 1137 13.71 16.15 -7.92
CA SER A 1137 14.08 15.78 -6.54
C SER A 1137 13.58 14.37 -6.14
N PHE A 1138 14.10 13.82 -5.05
CA PHE A 1138 13.75 12.49 -4.52
C PHE A 1138 13.16 12.54 -3.11
N ALA A 1139 12.40 11.51 -2.74
CA ALA A 1139 12.04 11.25 -1.35
C ALA A 1139 13.18 10.50 -0.61
N ARG A 1140 13.49 10.90 0.64
CA ARG A 1140 14.65 10.44 1.45
C ARG A 1140 14.89 8.92 1.41
N ILE A 1141 13.85 8.14 1.75
CA ILE A 1141 13.99 6.68 1.89
C ILE A 1141 14.23 6.03 0.53
N HIS A 1142 13.53 6.50 -0.52
CA HIS A 1142 13.72 5.97 -1.86
C HIS A 1142 15.11 6.30 -2.43
N GLU A 1143 15.60 7.53 -2.25
CA GLU A 1143 16.98 7.90 -2.63
C GLU A 1143 18.03 7.00 -1.95
N THR A 1144 17.81 6.69 -0.67
CA THR A 1144 18.68 5.78 0.10
C THR A 1144 18.61 4.35 -0.46
N ASN A 1145 17.40 3.83 -0.70
CA ASN A 1145 17.18 2.51 -1.29
C ASN A 1145 17.83 2.37 -2.70
N LEU A 1146 17.77 3.41 -3.55
CA LEU A 1146 18.44 3.41 -4.86
C LEU A 1146 19.95 3.19 -4.71
N LYS A 1147 20.60 3.98 -3.84
CA LYS A 1147 22.04 3.87 -3.54
C LYS A 1147 22.40 2.50 -2.96
N LYS A 1148 21.59 1.97 -2.03
CA LYS A 1148 21.77 0.64 -1.44
C LYS A 1148 21.81 -0.46 -2.50
N GLN A 1149 20.96 -0.36 -3.52
CA GLN A 1149 20.91 -1.33 -4.63
C GLN A 1149 21.85 -0.97 -5.80
N GLY A 1150 22.76 0.00 -5.63
CA GLY A 1150 23.76 0.36 -6.63
C GLY A 1150 23.19 1.06 -7.88
N ILE A 1151 22.00 1.66 -7.77
CA ILE A 1151 21.48 2.64 -8.75
C ILE A 1151 22.00 4.01 -8.33
N VAL A 1152 22.36 4.85 -9.31
CA VAL A 1152 22.79 6.23 -9.06
C VAL A 1152 21.60 7.19 -9.14
N PRO A 1153 21.14 7.79 -8.02
CA PRO A 1153 20.23 8.94 -8.09
C PRO A 1153 20.99 10.21 -8.45
N LEU A 1154 20.59 10.85 -9.55
CA LEU A 1154 21.05 12.17 -9.97
C LEU A 1154 19.87 13.15 -9.94
N THR A 1155 20.15 14.41 -9.60
CA THR A 1155 19.17 15.49 -9.69
C THR A 1155 19.62 16.55 -10.68
N PHE A 1156 18.68 17.21 -11.36
CA PHE A 1156 19.00 18.25 -12.33
C PHE A 1156 19.78 19.43 -11.69
N ALA A 1157 20.82 19.93 -12.37
CA ALA A 1157 21.43 21.20 -11.98
C ALA A 1157 20.45 22.37 -12.24
N ASN A 1158 19.77 22.32 -13.38
CA ASN A 1158 18.71 23.21 -13.83
C ASN A 1158 17.47 22.37 -14.18
N GLU A 1159 16.36 22.56 -13.47
CA GLU A 1159 15.17 21.69 -13.61
C GLU A 1159 14.48 21.79 -14.97
N ALA A 1160 14.70 22.86 -15.74
CA ALA A 1160 14.21 22.98 -17.12
C ALA A 1160 14.92 22.03 -18.10
N ASP A 1161 16.05 21.43 -17.72
CA ASP A 1161 16.68 20.39 -18.55
C ASP A 1161 15.88 19.08 -18.57
N TYR A 1162 14.89 18.89 -17.66
CA TYR A 1162 13.90 17.82 -17.74
C TYR A 1162 13.18 17.79 -19.09
N ASP A 1163 12.83 18.95 -19.66
CA ASP A 1163 12.07 19.04 -20.90
C ASP A 1163 12.88 18.56 -22.12
N ALA A 1164 14.22 18.57 -22.04
CA ALA A 1164 15.09 18.14 -23.12
C ALA A 1164 15.13 16.61 -23.36
N PHE A 1165 14.79 15.79 -22.37
CA PHE A 1165 14.83 14.32 -22.51
C PHE A 1165 13.54 13.77 -23.15
N GLU A 1166 13.67 12.69 -23.91
CA GLU A 1166 12.57 11.94 -24.53
C GLU A 1166 12.80 10.43 -24.38
N ALA A 1167 11.75 9.61 -24.60
CA ALA A 1167 11.90 8.16 -24.62
C ALA A 1167 12.84 7.69 -25.76
N CYS A 1168 13.64 6.67 -25.46
CA CYS A 1168 14.66 6.09 -26.34
C CYS A 1168 15.85 7.00 -26.71
N ASP A 1169 15.98 8.20 -26.11
CA ASP A 1169 17.22 8.99 -26.21
C ASP A 1169 18.43 8.21 -25.66
N GLU A 1170 19.62 8.51 -26.19
CA GLU A 1170 20.88 7.91 -25.78
C GLU A 1170 21.60 8.84 -24.78
N VAL A 1171 22.10 8.28 -23.69
CA VAL A 1171 22.73 9.06 -22.61
C VAL A 1171 24.05 8.40 -22.18
N ALA A 1172 25.13 9.17 -22.25
CA ALA A 1172 26.40 8.82 -21.63
C ALA A 1172 26.58 9.62 -20.32
N THR A 1173 27.18 9.01 -19.31
CA THR A 1173 27.68 9.71 -18.12
C THR A 1173 29.09 10.24 -18.38
N ARG A 1174 29.46 11.34 -17.73
CA ARG A 1174 30.83 11.87 -17.73
C ARG A 1174 31.23 12.25 -16.31
N GLY A 1175 32.32 11.67 -15.83
CA GLY A 1175 32.89 11.89 -14.49
C GLY A 1175 32.23 11.07 -13.38
N LEU A 1176 31.28 10.18 -13.68
CA LEU A 1176 30.57 9.40 -12.67
C LEU A 1176 31.53 8.41 -11.99
N LEU A 1177 32.35 7.69 -12.76
CA LEU A 1177 33.33 6.77 -12.20
C LEU A 1177 34.37 7.48 -11.31
N ASP A 1178 34.78 8.70 -11.67
CA ASP A 1178 35.73 9.50 -10.89
C ASP A 1178 35.09 10.05 -9.60
N VAL A 1179 33.83 10.50 -9.66
CA VAL A 1179 33.03 10.87 -8.47
C VAL A 1179 32.85 9.67 -7.54
N LEU A 1180 32.63 8.46 -8.08
CA LEU A 1180 32.56 7.24 -7.28
C LEU A 1180 33.92 6.88 -6.65
N LYS A 1181 35.00 6.87 -7.43
CA LYS A 1181 36.36 6.52 -6.96
C LYS A 1181 36.95 7.55 -5.99
N SER A 1182 36.52 8.81 -6.03
CA SER A 1182 36.95 9.89 -5.12
C SER A 1182 36.16 9.98 -3.81
N GLY A 1183 35.12 9.15 -3.63
CA GLY A 1183 34.25 9.17 -2.46
C GLY A 1183 33.23 10.31 -2.46
N GLY A 1184 32.65 10.64 -3.62
CA GLY A 1184 31.59 11.64 -3.77
C GLY A 1184 32.10 13.05 -4.06
N LYS A 1185 33.26 13.20 -4.73
CA LYS A 1185 33.88 14.51 -5.02
C LYS A 1185 34.02 14.73 -6.52
N GLY A 1186 33.50 15.85 -7.01
CA GLY A 1186 33.54 16.23 -8.43
C GLY A 1186 32.17 16.66 -8.93
N GLU A 1187 31.97 16.53 -10.24
CA GLU A 1187 30.69 16.81 -10.92
C GLU A 1187 30.34 15.60 -11.79
N VAL A 1188 29.03 15.36 -11.99
CA VAL A 1188 28.54 14.34 -12.94
C VAL A 1188 27.72 15.03 -14.02
N ASP A 1189 28.14 14.83 -15.26
CA ASP A 1189 27.41 15.30 -16.45
C ASP A 1189 26.72 14.15 -17.14
N LEU A 1190 25.57 14.45 -17.77
CA LEU A 1190 24.90 13.57 -18.72
C LEU A 1190 25.04 14.16 -20.11
N VAL A 1191 25.67 13.43 -21.02
CA VAL A 1191 25.69 13.76 -22.45
C VAL A 1191 24.47 13.11 -23.08
N LEU A 1192 23.42 13.91 -23.28
CA LEU A 1192 22.19 13.52 -23.94
C LEU A 1192 22.37 13.64 -25.45
N LYS A 1193 22.23 12.52 -26.16
CA LYS A 1193 22.40 12.40 -27.60
C LYS A 1193 21.08 12.04 -28.26
N LYS A 1194 20.64 12.90 -29.17
CA LYS A 1194 19.36 12.83 -29.87
C LYS A 1194 19.41 11.98 -31.13
N LYS A 1195 18.22 11.63 -31.64
CA LYS A 1195 18.02 10.80 -32.85
C LYS A 1195 18.55 11.45 -34.14
N ASP A 1196 18.73 12.77 -34.15
CA ASP A 1196 19.36 13.52 -35.24
C ASP A 1196 20.90 13.58 -35.14
N GLY A 1197 21.48 13.03 -34.06
CA GLY A 1197 22.91 13.08 -33.77
C GLY A 1197 23.37 14.34 -33.03
N SER A 1198 22.47 15.25 -32.65
CA SER A 1198 22.82 16.39 -31.80
C SER A 1198 23.10 15.96 -30.36
N GLU A 1199 24.05 16.61 -29.70
CA GLU A 1199 24.42 16.35 -28.30
C GLU A 1199 24.17 17.58 -27.43
N LYS A 1200 23.58 17.36 -26.25
CA LYS A 1200 23.40 18.34 -25.17
C LYS A 1200 24.04 17.81 -23.89
N VAL A 1201 24.96 18.59 -23.32
CA VAL A 1201 25.47 18.32 -21.96
C VAL A 1201 24.47 18.86 -20.95
N VAL A 1202 23.94 17.99 -20.09
CA VAL A 1202 23.06 18.31 -18.97
C VAL A 1202 23.86 18.14 -17.68
N ARG A 1203 23.99 19.24 -16.92
CA ARG A 1203 24.67 19.26 -15.63
C ARG A 1203 23.78 18.63 -14.56
N THR A 1204 24.34 17.82 -13.66
CA THR A 1204 23.59 17.18 -12.56
C THR A 1204 24.22 17.43 -11.18
N LYS A 1205 23.49 17.04 -10.12
CA LYS A 1205 23.90 17.07 -8.72
C LYS A 1205 23.64 15.69 -8.10
N HIS A 1206 24.45 15.29 -7.12
CA HIS A 1206 24.25 14.07 -6.33
C HIS A 1206 24.40 14.33 -4.83
N THR A 1207 23.94 13.39 -4.01
CA THR A 1207 24.07 13.42 -2.54
C THR A 1207 24.89 12.23 -2.00
N LEU A 1208 25.61 11.53 -2.88
CA LEU A 1208 26.44 10.36 -2.56
C LEU A 1208 27.51 10.69 -1.50
N SER A 1209 27.52 9.94 -0.40
CA SER A 1209 28.63 9.87 0.56
C SER A 1209 29.74 8.93 0.07
N GLN A 1210 30.90 8.97 0.73
CA GLN A 1210 32.02 8.05 0.47
C GLN A 1210 31.60 6.57 0.58
N ASP A 1211 30.81 6.21 1.59
CA ASP A 1211 30.33 4.84 1.79
C ASP A 1211 29.28 4.46 0.73
N GLN A 1212 28.41 5.40 0.34
CA GLN A 1212 27.43 5.21 -0.74
C GLN A 1212 28.08 5.04 -2.12
N CYS A 1213 29.18 5.74 -2.38
CA CYS A 1213 30.02 5.47 -3.55
C CYS A 1213 30.59 4.05 -3.51
N GLY A 1214 31.01 3.57 -2.33
CA GLY A 1214 31.42 2.18 -2.12
C GLY A 1214 30.31 1.16 -2.39
N PHE A 1215 29.06 1.46 -2.02
CA PHE A 1215 27.90 0.62 -2.33
C PHE A 1215 27.67 0.51 -3.85
N VAL A 1216 27.69 1.63 -4.56
CA VAL A 1216 27.51 1.66 -6.02
C VAL A 1216 28.65 0.92 -6.72
N LEU A 1217 29.92 1.18 -6.37
CA LEU A 1217 31.08 0.51 -6.95
C LEU A 1217 31.03 -1.01 -6.77
N ALA A 1218 30.64 -1.49 -5.59
CA ALA A 1218 30.48 -2.92 -5.33
C ALA A 1218 29.28 -3.56 -6.06
N GLY A 1219 28.41 -2.77 -6.71
CA GLY A 1219 27.17 -3.21 -7.38
C GLY A 1219 25.94 -3.16 -6.48
N SER A 1220 26.13 -3.23 -5.16
CA SER A 1220 25.17 -2.94 -4.09
C SER A 1220 25.91 -2.77 -2.76
N ALA A 1221 25.25 -2.18 -1.76
CA ALA A 1221 25.76 -2.17 -0.37
C ALA A 1221 25.95 -3.60 0.17
N LEU A 1222 25.03 -4.49 -0.18
CA LEU A 1222 25.02 -5.88 0.24
C LEU A 1222 26.25 -6.64 -0.27
N ASN A 1223 26.66 -6.41 -1.51
CA ASN A 1223 27.90 -6.95 -2.08
C ASN A 1223 29.14 -6.50 -1.30
N LEU A 1224 29.18 -5.23 -0.87
CA LEU A 1224 30.28 -4.69 -0.07
C LEU A 1224 30.35 -5.35 1.32
N LEU A 1225 29.20 -5.50 1.99
CA LEU A 1225 29.10 -6.18 3.29
C LEU A 1225 29.49 -7.67 3.18
N ALA A 1226 28.95 -8.38 2.19
CA ALA A 1226 29.26 -9.78 1.92
C ALA A 1226 30.71 -10.00 1.43
N ARG A 1227 31.42 -8.96 0.96
CA ARG A 1227 32.87 -9.04 0.71
C ARG A 1227 33.67 -8.88 2.02
N LYS A 1228 33.40 -7.83 2.79
CA LYS A 1228 34.03 -7.60 4.12
C LYS A 1228 33.88 -8.80 5.06
N GLY A 1229 32.69 -9.40 5.10
CA GLY A 1229 32.41 -10.60 5.92
C GLY A 1229 33.15 -11.88 5.48
N ARG A 1230 33.66 -11.93 4.23
CA ARG A 1230 34.58 -12.99 3.76
C ARG A 1230 36.03 -12.64 4.11
N GLU A 1231 36.46 -11.42 3.79
CA GLU A 1231 37.80 -10.89 4.13
C GLU A 1231 38.13 -11.10 5.62
N MET A 1232 37.18 -10.78 6.52
CA MET A 1232 37.30 -11.04 7.97
C MET A 1232 37.43 -12.52 8.34
N LYS A 1233 36.68 -13.42 7.70
CA LYS A 1233 36.77 -14.87 7.97
C LYS A 1233 38.10 -15.45 7.50
N GLU A 1234 38.60 -15.00 6.36
CA GLU A 1234 39.91 -15.38 5.82
C GLU A 1234 41.04 -14.89 6.74
N GLU A 1235 40.95 -13.67 7.28
CA GLU A 1235 41.92 -13.14 8.24
C GLU A 1235 41.90 -13.87 9.59
N VAL A 1236 40.72 -14.21 10.13
CA VAL A 1236 40.60 -15.05 11.35
C VAL A 1236 41.12 -16.47 11.11
N THR A 1237 40.81 -17.08 9.96
CA THR A 1237 41.29 -18.43 9.60
C THR A 1237 42.82 -18.43 9.47
N ARG A 1238 43.39 -17.47 8.72
CA ARG A 1238 44.84 -17.30 8.61
C ARG A 1238 45.51 -17.02 9.96
N SER A 1239 44.84 -16.30 10.85
CA SER A 1239 45.36 -16.05 12.21
C SER A 1239 45.42 -17.33 13.03
N ALA A 1240 44.41 -18.20 12.94
CA ALA A 1240 44.41 -19.51 13.57
C ALA A 1240 45.52 -20.42 12.98
N GLU A 1241 45.62 -20.49 11.65
CA GLU A 1241 46.68 -21.21 10.91
C GLU A 1241 48.12 -20.68 11.16
N LEU A 1242 48.26 -19.52 11.83
CA LEU A 1242 49.54 -18.94 12.27
C LEU A 1242 49.77 -19.07 13.78
N THR A 1243 48.82 -19.66 14.52
CA THR A 1243 48.93 -19.95 15.97
C THR A 1243 49.01 -21.43 16.32
N ASP A 1244 48.65 -22.31 15.39
CA ASP A 1244 48.93 -23.77 15.42
C ASP A 1244 50.35 -24.10 14.90
#